data_AF-A0A522YH90-F1
#
_entry.id   AF-A0A522YH90-F1
#
_cell.length_a   1.000
_cell.length_b   1.000
_cell.length_c   1.000
_cell.angle_alpha   90.00
_cell.angle_beta   90.00
_cell.angle_gamma   90.00
#
_symmetry.space_group_name_H-M   'P 1'
#
loop_
_entity.id
_entity.type
_entity.pdbx_description
1 polymer ?
#
loop_
_entity_poly.entity_id
_entity_poly.type
_entity_poly.pdbx_seq_one_letter_code
_entity_poly.pdbx_strand_id
1 'polypeptide(L)'
;MKTLALLALLCSPAAAYDFIEFADPYSLDFVQGGAAVAGGGNRIYWLDDRKGLLHVLTAEGHPVASAGSGKLSDPAGLALSPAGDVYVADTGNSRIVVYDRDGKELRVIGEKGSDPGRLYYPKSVAVGFDGRVWVSDTGNERVQVFTSEGVFLFGFGGKGKENGQFRDPGRIAVDAMDNVFVLDEGNERIQKFDARTKHVKNFQLHGSDFALDDYGFLYMIDPKRGKIKEVGPDGIVLGGFGTEGKGKGQFKKAGGIGVDEQGTVLIADVGNKRLQRIKLQNKQKTERVRMNLETKLLVTGPTRVLPVAASVIAAAGDEVFAYVPKAKTTLVFKGAQEVRRIGGPEVKGEAAVRGAKGLSASAKWGLYVSDGSGDKILSFSLAGEHKTNIGATEGFFASKKKEGRVKAPAGLTLNEKGTLYLADSGNRRVDAFGPDGSFLFSFGPVVGPYELLRPVAVAWDEAGFLYVLDADLKKVLKCEPSGGYVKSWGEEGEGVGQFDDPVSLVYDGRAYIYVLDRGHKRVSVFDREGRWVTNFFSGGEGERNLAEPESLAVAGSELLIADPTRSRVAAFALRPRLAPPPMVSTKTVEGEVLLSWDASADPWAVKYRVERATNTAGPWAEAGPAVTKPAFKEADVEAYQTYFYRVAVEAGTGDVGPTSRPVEVFVPGSFNVAPVEISTVTLGNIFSANYKWYLRNPLGKAVLQNNLNVPFQNVKVSFRLKDFMDFATESVVEKLAPKEKAEVALSATLNNRILDVSEDTPIQAEITLTYFEKGQKRDFSLAVPLRVYSRRAITWQDSRRVANFITPNDPPVDTFKAEVLREPAKSPKGVTRLNAPTVIAARVWSALGAAGVRFLPAPNNPFEQMSEDPAFPVDYTQFPRDTLDKKSGECDDLTNLLTSVLENATVRTAVLDYPGHLAMMYDTGVADVLEAGLPEDLLIPYDGTLWVPVEATMVGSPFLDAVRKAAFQYREMATDGKATVIDPRLAWKTYEPATLPKPDQAATAVDAGDSKKRFEASAGELLELRYKALTAEIKARMDADGESATLWNQRGLVEAQFGKSADAEKAFRRALELDATSASALNNLGNLAYEAGRYGEAAVDYRKSAAADPEDAGVWLNIARALVKLGKTDEAKEPAQTAASLDPSLREQVQALLKM
;
A
#
# COMPACT_ATOMS: atom_id res chain seq x y z
N MET A 1 -6.35 12.08 -48.11
CA MET A 1 -5.86 12.18 -46.71
C MET A 1 -5.78 13.64 -46.29
N LYS A 2 -6.68 14.14 -45.43
CA LYS A 2 -6.50 15.33 -44.55
C LYS A 2 -7.76 15.62 -43.70
N THR A 3 -8.27 14.60 -43.00
CA THR A 3 -9.52 14.71 -42.22
C THR A 3 -9.57 13.88 -40.93
N LEU A 4 -8.55 13.08 -40.60
CA LEU A 4 -8.49 12.33 -39.32
C LEU A 4 -7.78 13.08 -38.18
N ALA A 5 -7.17 14.24 -38.44
CA ALA A 5 -6.32 14.94 -37.46
C ALA A 5 -7.10 15.75 -36.40
N LEU A 6 -8.43 15.82 -36.48
CA LEU A 6 -9.27 16.56 -35.53
C LEU A 6 -9.81 15.69 -34.37
N LEU A 7 -9.64 14.36 -34.45
CA LEU A 7 -10.21 13.40 -33.50
C LEU A 7 -9.42 13.24 -32.19
N ALA A 8 -8.35 14.03 -31.98
CA ALA A 8 -7.32 13.76 -30.98
C ALA A 8 -7.26 14.75 -29.80
N LEU A 9 -8.20 15.70 -29.69
CA LEU A 9 -8.04 16.89 -28.82
C LEU A 9 -9.31 17.38 -28.11
N LEU A 10 -10.05 16.48 -27.47
CA LEU A 10 -10.95 16.81 -26.35
C LEU A 10 -10.74 15.80 -25.21
N CYS A 11 -10.07 16.23 -24.15
CA CYS A 11 -9.73 15.36 -23.03
C CYS A 11 -10.96 14.97 -22.20
N SER A 12 -11.00 13.70 -21.81
CA SER A 12 -11.85 13.18 -20.75
C SER A 12 -11.51 13.81 -19.38
N PRO A 13 -12.42 13.79 -18.39
CA PRO A 13 -12.06 14.15 -17.02
C PRO A 13 -10.93 13.25 -16.52
N ALA A 14 -9.86 13.85 -16.01
CA ALA A 14 -8.69 13.12 -15.53
C ALA A 14 -9.08 12.16 -14.38
N ALA A 15 -8.62 10.91 -14.47
CA ALA A 15 -8.88 9.92 -13.42
C ALA A 15 -8.17 10.33 -12.12
N ALA A 16 -8.94 10.40 -11.02
CA ALA A 16 -8.42 10.66 -9.68
C ALA A 16 -7.53 9.52 -9.16
N TYR A 17 -7.71 8.32 -9.72
CA TYR A 17 -7.01 7.09 -9.38
C TYR A 17 -5.94 6.82 -10.44
N ASP A 18 -4.75 6.43 -9.98
CA ASP A 18 -3.72 5.86 -10.84
C ASP A 18 -4.04 4.38 -11.13
N PHE A 19 -4.72 3.71 -10.18
CA PHE A 19 -5.28 2.36 -10.36
C PHE A 19 -6.46 2.08 -9.40
N ILE A 20 -7.45 1.31 -9.88
CA ILE A 20 -8.50 0.67 -9.07
C ILE A 20 -8.50 -0.83 -9.38
N GLU A 21 -8.29 -1.66 -8.37
CA GLU A 21 -8.46 -3.11 -8.48
C GLU A 21 -9.76 -3.56 -7.80
N PHE A 22 -10.74 -4.01 -8.58
CA PHE A 22 -11.86 -4.80 -8.04
C PHE A 22 -11.42 -6.25 -7.89
N ALA A 23 -10.72 -6.53 -6.80
CA ALA A 23 -10.29 -7.87 -6.41
C ALA A 23 -11.48 -8.83 -6.33
N ASP A 24 -11.24 -10.13 -6.49
CA ASP A 24 -12.32 -11.12 -6.47
C ASP A 24 -13.08 -11.10 -5.13
N PRO A 25 -14.42 -10.93 -5.17
CA PRO A 25 -15.23 -10.80 -3.97
C PRO A 25 -15.47 -12.16 -3.32
N TYR A 26 -15.61 -12.17 -2.00
CA TYR A 26 -15.97 -13.38 -1.27
C TYR A 26 -17.49 -13.55 -1.29
N SER A 27 -17.99 -14.67 -1.82
CA SER A 27 -19.41 -15.04 -1.72
C SER A 27 -19.71 -15.50 -0.31
N LEU A 28 -20.61 -14.81 0.37
CA LEU A 28 -20.97 -15.04 1.77
C LEU A 28 -22.44 -15.46 1.85
N ASP A 29 -22.81 -16.55 1.18
CA ASP A 29 -24.20 -16.97 1.03
C ASP A 29 -24.98 -17.20 2.33
N PHE A 30 -24.25 -17.34 3.44
CA PHE A 30 -24.78 -17.43 4.79
C PHE A 30 -25.26 -16.10 5.39
N VAL A 31 -24.92 -14.92 4.84
CA VAL A 31 -25.37 -13.62 5.37
C VAL A 31 -26.76 -13.23 4.83
N GLN A 32 -27.46 -12.41 5.60
CA GLN A 32 -28.74 -11.78 5.27
C GLN A 32 -28.68 -10.25 5.49
N GLY A 33 -27.91 -9.81 6.48
CA GLY A 33 -27.54 -8.43 6.75
C GLY A 33 -26.06 -8.13 6.46
N GLY A 34 -25.60 -6.96 6.88
CA GLY A 34 -24.23 -6.47 6.69
C GLY A 34 -24.10 -4.99 7.00
N ALA A 35 -24.50 -4.58 8.21
CA ALA A 35 -24.52 -3.18 8.64
C ALA A 35 -23.11 -2.58 8.80
N ALA A 36 -22.11 -3.39 9.20
CA ALA A 36 -20.73 -2.94 9.38
C ALA A 36 -19.72 -4.04 9.01
N VAL A 37 -18.52 -3.61 8.61
CA VAL A 37 -17.38 -4.49 8.29
C VAL A 37 -16.05 -3.83 8.69
N ALA A 38 -15.08 -4.61 9.16
CA ALA A 38 -13.69 -4.18 9.33
C ALA A 38 -12.72 -5.35 9.07
N GLY A 39 -11.46 -5.04 8.78
CA GLY A 39 -10.36 -6.00 8.68
C GLY A 39 -9.21 -5.60 9.60
N GLY A 40 -8.50 -6.59 10.15
CA GLY A 40 -7.35 -6.38 11.02
C GLY A 40 -6.88 -7.68 11.70
N GLY A 41 -5.60 -7.77 12.05
CA GLY A 41 -5.02 -8.96 12.67
C GLY A 41 -5.14 -10.25 11.84
N ASN A 42 -5.11 -10.14 10.51
CA ASN A 42 -5.39 -11.21 9.54
C ASN A 42 -6.80 -11.86 9.68
N ARG A 43 -7.77 -11.11 10.21
CA ARG A 43 -9.19 -11.45 10.28
C ARG A 43 -10.03 -10.42 9.53
N ILE A 44 -11.23 -10.82 9.11
CA ILE A 44 -12.29 -9.91 8.64
C ILE A 44 -13.52 -10.15 9.51
N TYR A 45 -14.18 -9.06 9.92
CA TYR A 45 -15.33 -9.08 10.83
C TYR A 45 -16.54 -8.49 10.12
N TRP A 46 -17.63 -9.25 10.03
CA TRP A 46 -18.88 -8.85 9.34
C TRP A 46 -20.05 -8.89 10.33
N LEU A 47 -20.79 -7.78 10.44
CA LEU A 47 -21.93 -7.65 11.33
C LEU A 47 -23.26 -7.82 10.55
N ASP A 48 -23.90 -8.97 10.72
CA ASP A 48 -25.20 -9.29 10.15
C ASP A 48 -26.32 -8.79 11.08
N ASP A 49 -26.86 -7.61 10.77
CA ASP A 49 -27.98 -6.97 11.47
C ASP A 49 -29.27 -7.80 11.43
N ARG A 50 -29.49 -8.55 10.34
CA ARG A 50 -30.72 -9.34 10.12
C ARG A 50 -30.75 -10.63 10.91
N LYS A 51 -29.58 -11.12 11.35
CA LYS A 51 -29.42 -12.31 12.21
C LYS A 51 -28.99 -11.99 13.63
N GLY A 52 -28.55 -10.78 13.92
CA GLY A 52 -27.90 -10.45 15.18
C GLY A 52 -26.58 -11.22 15.37
N LEU A 53 -25.75 -11.30 14.33
CA LEU A 53 -24.51 -12.08 14.35
C LEU A 53 -23.28 -11.25 13.97
N LEU A 54 -22.20 -11.44 14.71
CA LEU A 54 -20.84 -11.07 14.29
C LEU A 54 -20.17 -12.31 13.69
N HIS A 55 -19.92 -12.32 12.38
CA HIS A 55 -19.15 -13.36 11.71
C HIS A 55 -17.67 -13.01 11.71
N VAL A 56 -16.81 -13.95 12.15
CA VAL A 56 -15.34 -13.83 12.11
C VAL A 56 -14.83 -14.69 10.96
N LEU A 57 -14.15 -14.07 10.01
CA LEU A 57 -13.60 -14.70 8.82
C LEU A 57 -12.06 -14.66 8.82
N THR A 58 -11.42 -15.55 8.05
CA THR A 58 -10.02 -15.41 7.68
C THR A 58 -9.82 -14.25 6.69
N ALA A 59 -8.58 -13.86 6.42
CA ALA A 59 -8.26 -12.89 5.37
C ALA A 59 -8.73 -13.34 3.96
N GLU A 60 -8.83 -14.65 3.74
CA GLU A 60 -9.35 -15.31 2.52
C GLU A 60 -10.89 -15.36 2.49
N GLY A 61 -11.57 -14.85 3.52
CA GLY A 61 -13.03 -14.77 3.59
C GLY A 61 -13.75 -16.02 4.11
N HIS A 62 -13.03 -17.06 4.52
CA HIS A 62 -13.63 -18.28 5.07
C HIS A 62 -14.12 -18.06 6.51
N PRO A 63 -15.36 -18.45 6.86
CA PRO A 63 -15.87 -18.30 8.22
C PRO A 63 -15.14 -19.22 9.21
N VAL A 64 -14.70 -18.64 10.33
CA VAL A 64 -13.95 -19.31 11.41
C VAL A 64 -14.80 -19.43 12.67
N ALA A 65 -15.51 -18.36 13.03
CA ALA A 65 -16.38 -18.30 14.18
C ALA A 65 -17.60 -17.42 13.91
N SER A 66 -18.60 -17.47 14.78
CA SER A 66 -19.74 -16.55 14.76
C SER A 66 -20.27 -16.32 16.17
N ALA A 67 -20.46 -15.05 16.52
CA ALA A 67 -20.81 -14.60 17.87
C ALA A 67 -22.14 -13.85 17.89
N GLY A 68 -22.72 -13.68 19.08
CA GLY A 68 -23.94 -12.88 19.28
C GLY A 68 -25.27 -13.59 19.02
N SER A 69 -25.27 -14.90 18.68
CA SER A 69 -26.46 -15.67 18.30
C SER A 69 -27.61 -15.53 19.30
N GLY A 70 -28.71 -14.89 18.87
CA GLY A 70 -29.89 -14.62 19.71
C GLY A 70 -29.68 -13.60 20.84
N LYS A 71 -28.52 -12.94 20.92
CA LYS A 71 -28.15 -11.97 21.96
C LYS A 71 -28.10 -10.52 21.47
N LEU A 72 -27.76 -10.29 20.19
CA LEU A 72 -27.72 -8.94 19.59
C LEU A 72 -29.07 -8.57 18.98
N SER A 73 -29.46 -7.30 19.07
CA SER A 73 -30.70 -6.74 18.49
C SER A 73 -30.38 -5.51 17.65
N ASP A 74 -30.72 -5.58 16.36
CA ASP A 74 -30.47 -4.54 15.35
C ASP A 74 -29.05 -3.93 15.39
N PRO A 75 -27.97 -4.73 15.50
CA PRO A 75 -26.64 -4.18 15.75
C PRO A 75 -26.09 -3.46 14.51
N ALA A 76 -25.72 -2.19 14.65
CA ALA A 76 -25.54 -1.28 13.51
C ALA A 76 -24.08 -0.93 13.17
N GLY A 77 -23.12 -1.08 14.09
CA GLY A 77 -21.75 -0.59 13.91
C GLY A 77 -20.70 -1.47 14.59
N LEU A 78 -19.48 -1.51 14.05
CA LEU A 78 -18.35 -2.22 14.66
C LEU A 78 -17.02 -1.48 14.49
N ALA A 79 -16.10 -1.69 15.43
CA ALA A 79 -14.71 -1.23 15.36
C ALA A 79 -13.74 -2.22 16.00
N LEU A 80 -12.46 -2.10 15.65
CA LEU A 80 -11.35 -2.86 16.24
C LEU A 80 -10.52 -1.95 17.14
N SER A 81 -10.03 -2.49 18.25
CA SER A 81 -8.99 -1.84 19.04
C SER A 81 -7.58 -2.17 18.51
N PRO A 82 -6.54 -1.38 18.85
CA PRO A 82 -5.14 -1.71 18.55
C PRO A 82 -4.64 -3.05 19.14
N ALA A 83 -5.41 -3.70 20.02
CA ALA A 83 -5.09 -5.01 20.59
C ALA A 83 -5.84 -6.18 19.92
N GLY A 84 -6.75 -5.89 18.98
CA GLY A 84 -7.58 -6.88 18.29
C GLY A 84 -8.93 -7.20 18.95
N ASP A 85 -9.26 -6.64 20.12
CA ASP A 85 -10.63 -6.69 20.68
C ASP A 85 -11.60 -6.02 19.69
N VAL A 86 -12.75 -6.64 19.45
CA VAL A 86 -13.82 -6.20 18.53
C VAL A 86 -14.96 -5.58 19.35
N TYR A 87 -15.36 -4.36 19.02
CA TYR A 87 -16.42 -3.61 19.69
C TYR A 87 -17.63 -3.52 18.74
N VAL A 88 -18.80 -3.96 19.19
CA VAL A 88 -20.04 -4.01 18.40
C VAL A 88 -21.12 -3.16 19.07
N ALA A 89 -21.70 -2.22 18.34
CA ALA A 89 -22.86 -1.45 18.78
C ALA A 89 -24.13 -2.30 18.68
N ASP A 90 -24.62 -2.77 19.83
CA ASP A 90 -25.82 -3.58 19.98
C ASP A 90 -27.02 -2.64 20.20
N THR A 91 -27.38 -1.96 19.11
CA THR A 91 -28.18 -0.74 19.10
C THR A 91 -29.56 -0.91 19.73
N GLY A 92 -30.30 -1.97 19.39
CA GLY A 92 -31.62 -2.25 19.96
C GLY A 92 -31.58 -2.52 21.47
N ASN A 93 -30.51 -3.15 21.96
CA ASN A 93 -30.26 -3.37 23.40
C ASN A 93 -29.65 -2.16 24.12
N SER A 94 -29.33 -1.07 23.41
CA SER A 94 -28.74 0.17 23.95
C SER A 94 -27.43 -0.05 24.73
N ARG A 95 -26.50 -0.82 24.16
CA ARG A 95 -25.18 -1.14 24.73
C ARG A 95 -24.12 -1.37 23.66
N ILE A 96 -22.84 -1.39 24.04
CA ILE A 96 -21.75 -1.93 23.21
C ILE A 96 -21.35 -3.29 23.78
N VAL A 97 -21.18 -4.30 22.93
CA VAL A 97 -20.65 -5.62 23.31
C VAL A 97 -19.23 -5.75 22.79
N VAL A 98 -18.31 -6.23 23.63
CA VAL A 98 -16.89 -6.40 23.30
C VAL A 98 -16.56 -7.88 23.20
N TYR A 99 -15.88 -8.27 22.13
CA TYR A 99 -15.41 -9.62 21.84
C TYR A 99 -13.88 -9.65 21.70
N ASP A 100 -13.27 -10.82 21.84
CA ASP A 100 -11.89 -11.03 21.37
C ASP A 100 -11.83 -11.30 19.85
N ARG A 101 -10.60 -11.43 19.33
CA ARG A 101 -10.28 -11.67 17.90
C ARG A 101 -10.94 -12.92 17.30
N ASP A 102 -11.42 -13.83 18.14
CA ASP A 102 -12.03 -15.11 17.74
C ASP A 102 -13.54 -15.16 18.05
N GLY A 103 -14.12 -14.03 18.48
CA GLY A 103 -15.56 -13.86 18.68
C GLY A 103 -16.08 -14.26 20.06
N LYS A 104 -15.21 -14.48 21.05
CA LYS A 104 -15.65 -14.76 22.43
C LYS A 104 -16.04 -13.46 23.12
N GLU A 105 -17.23 -13.43 23.71
CA GLU A 105 -17.75 -12.29 24.48
C GLU A 105 -16.87 -12.02 25.73
N LEU A 106 -16.37 -10.79 25.86
CA LEU A 106 -15.48 -10.37 26.94
C LEU A 106 -16.19 -9.51 27.99
N ARG A 107 -16.96 -8.51 27.56
CA ARG A 107 -17.60 -7.49 28.41
C ARG A 107 -18.66 -6.68 27.65
N VAL A 108 -19.46 -5.92 28.38
CA VAL A 108 -20.47 -4.99 27.87
C VAL A 108 -20.15 -3.58 28.38
N ILE A 109 -20.40 -2.56 27.57
CA ILE A 109 -20.21 -1.15 27.92
C ILE A 109 -21.54 -0.40 27.77
N GLY A 110 -21.90 0.34 28.81
CA GLY A 110 -23.15 1.10 28.90
C GLY A 110 -24.39 0.25 29.18
N GLU A 111 -25.42 0.92 29.68
CA GLU A 111 -26.78 0.40 29.87
C GLU A 111 -27.81 1.43 29.38
N LYS A 112 -29.07 1.02 29.21
CA LYS A 112 -30.11 1.88 28.61
C LYS A 112 -30.44 3.11 29.46
N GLY A 113 -30.25 4.31 28.90
CA GLY A 113 -30.71 5.57 29.51
C GLY A 113 -30.05 6.84 28.95
N SER A 114 -30.34 7.97 29.59
CA SER A 114 -29.86 9.32 29.21
C SER A 114 -28.76 9.87 30.12
N ASP A 115 -28.50 9.24 31.27
CA ASP A 115 -27.49 9.71 32.23
C ASP A 115 -26.05 9.55 31.70
N PRO A 116 -25.04 10.23 32.28
CA PRO A 116 -23.64 10.07 31.88
C PRO A 116 -23.13 8.64 32.09
N GLY A 117 -22.75 7.98 31.00
CA GLY A 117 -22.38 6.56 30.95
C GLY A 117 -23.51 5.61 30.56
N ARG A 118 -24.76 6.09 30.48
CA ARG A 118 -25.91 5.35 29.92
C ARG A 118 -26.09 5.69 28.46
N LEU A 119 -26.38 4.69 27.63
CA LEU A 119 -26.54 4.80 26.18
C LEU A 119 -28.02 4.68 25.81
N TYR A 120 -28.43 5.32 24.72
CA TYR A 120 -29.73 5.11 24.13
C TYR A 120 -29.61 5.00 22.61
N TYR A 121 -29.93 3.80 22.09
CA TYR A 121 -29.90 3.48 20.67
C TYR A 121 -28.57 3.84 19.95
N PRO A 122 -27.39 3.42 20.46
CA PRO A 122 -26.11 3.80 19.89
C PRO A 122 -25.89 3.14 18.53
N LYS A 123 -25.76 3.92 17.44
CA LYS A 123 -25.53 3.38 16.08
C LYS A 123 -24.10 2.87 15.85
N SER A 124 -23.10 3.47 16.49
CA SER A 124 -21.70 3.27 16.09
C SER A 124 -20.73 3.41 17.26
N VAL A 125 -19.59 2.72 17.13
CA VAL A 125 -18.45 2.77 18.05
C VAL A 125 -17.16 2.89 17.26
N ALA A 126 -16.15 3.57 17.83
CA ALA A 126 -14.77 3.61 17.35
C ALA A 126 -13.81 3.50 18.54
N VAL A 127 -12.60 3.00 18.32
CA VAL A 127 -11.57 2.89 19.36
C VAL A 127 -10.33 3.67 18.91
N GLY A 128 -9.87 4.62 19.73
CA GLY A 128 -8.67 5.40 19.45
C GLY A 128 -7.38 4.59 19.61
N PHE A 129 -6.27 5.09 19.07
CA PHE A 129 -4.94 4.52 19.33
C PHE A 129 -4.54 4.59 20.80
N ASP A 130 -5.15 5.51 21.57
CA ASP A 130 -5.05 5.60 23.01
C ASP A 130 -5.90 4.55 23.79
N GLY A 131 -6.82 3.85 23.13
CA GLY A 131 -7.73 2.89 23.74
C GLY A 131 -8.98 3.50 24.40
N ARG A 132 -9.26 4.80 24.19
CA ARG A 132 -10.59 5.36 24.48
C ARG A 132 -11.60 4.82 23.47
N VAL A 133 -12.78 4.46 23.96
CA VAL A 133 -13.90 3.90 23.19
C VAL A 133 -14.93 5.01 23.00
N TRP A 134 -15.09 5.46 21.77
CA TRP A 134 -15.97 6.57 21.38
C TRP A 134 -17.26 6.02 20.80
N VAL A 135 -18.41 6.46 21.32
CA VAL A 135 -19.73 5.93 20.97
C VAL A 135 -20.63 7.04 20.47
N SER A 136 -21.20 6.88 19.27
CA SER A 136 -22.32 7.68 18.79
C SER A 136 -23.57 7.27 19.55
N ASP A 137 -23.95 8.08 20.53
CA ASP A 137 -25.08 7.82 21.43
C ASP A 137 -26.35 8.45 20.81
N THR A 138 -26.77 7.86 19.69
CA THR A 138 -27.67 8.48 18.70
C THR A 138 -28.99 8.95 19.29
N GLY A 139 -29.65 8.15 20.14
CA GLY A 139 -30.92 8.49 20.76
C GLY A 139 -30.83 9.61 21.81
N ASN A 140 -29.63 9.91 22.31
CA ASN A 140 -29.34 11.06 23.18
C ASN A 140 -28.66 12.23 22.42
N GLU A 141 -28.52 12.13 21.08
CA GLU A 141 -27.95 13.14 20.18
C GLU A 141 -26.57 13.69 20.59
N ARG A 142 -25.73 12.82 21.16
CA ARG A 142 -24.39 13.14 21.70
C ARG A 142 -23.35 12.09 21.33
N VAL A 143 -22.08 12.38 21.60
CA VAL A 143 -21.01 11.38 21.64
C VAL A 143 -20.61 11.14 23.09
N GLN A 144 -20.46 9.88 23.49
CA GLN A 144 -19.93 9.48 24.80
C GLN A 144 -18.63 8.70 24.65
N VAL A 145 -17.75 8.83 25.65
CA VAL A 145 -16.40 8.27 25.61
C VAL A 145 -16.12 7.48 26.87
N PHE A 146 -15.57 6.29 26.68
CA PHE A 146 -15.33 5.30 27.72
C PHE A 146 -13.86 4.83 27.70
N THR A 147 -13.41 4.19 28.78
CA THR A 147 -12.20 3.36 28.75
C THR A 147 -12.44 2.06 27.97
N SER A 148 -11.37 1.39 27.57
CA SER A 148 -11.41 0.01 27.06
C SER A 148 -12.06 -1.00 28.02
N GLU A 149 -12.09 -0.69 29.32
CA GLU A 149 -12.76 -1.47 30.37
C GLU A 149 -14.27 -1.15 30.51
N GLY A 150 -14.78 -0.15 29.78
CA GLY A 150 -16.20 0.23 29.78
C GLY A 150 -16.59 1.35 30.75
N VAL A 151 -15.62 2.09 31.32
CA VAL A 151 -15.90 3.17 32.28
C VAL A 151 -16.14 4.47 31.55
N PHE A 152 -17.25 5.14 31.85
CA PHE A 152 -17.50 6.47 31.34
C PHE A 152 -16.40 7.47 31.75
N LEU A 153 -15.92 8.23 30.77
CA LEU A 153 -14.99 9.33 30.94
C LEU A 153 -15.75 10.66 30.85
N PHE A 154 -16.29 10.96 29.68
CA PHE A 154 -17.01 12.19 29.37
C PHE A 154 -17.94 12.00 28.16
N GLY A 155 -18.84 12.95 27.94
CA GLY A 155 -19.60 13.08 26.70
C GLY A 155 -19.55 14.52 26.20
N PHE A 156 -19.85 14.74 24.92
CA PHE A 156 -19.86 16.06 24.30
C PHE A 156 -20.90 16.17 23.18
N GLY A 157 -21.23 17.42 22.85
CA GLY A 157 -22.29 17.78 21.92
C GLY A 157 -23.68 17.71 22.56
N GLY A 158 -24.69 17.46 21.73
CA GLY A 158 -26.10 17.51 22.09
C GLY A 158 -26.96 17.97 20.92
N LYS A 159 -28.29 17.86 21.06
CA LYS A 159 -29.27 18.18 20.01
C LYS A 159 -29.08 19.57 19.39
N GLY A 160 -28.94 19.64 18.06
CA GLY A 160 -29.02 20.90 17.33
C GLY A 160 -28.39 20.90 15.95
N LYS A 161 -27.87 22.07 15.55
CA LYS A 161 -27.34 22.34 14.19
C LYS A 161 -26.02 23.12 14.18
N GLU A 162 -25.65 23.75 15.29
CA GLU A 162 -24.40 24.48 15.38
C GLU A 162 -23.19 23.55 15.34
N ASN A 163 -21.99 24.11 15.22
CA ASN A 163 -20.75 23.35 15.30
C ASN A 163 -20.62 22.69 16.68
N GLY A 164 -20.42 21.37 16.69
CA GLY A 164 -20.40 20.57 17.92
C GLY A 164 -21.77 20.08 18.41
N GLN A 165 -22.88 20.55 17.85
CA GLN A 165 -24.20 19.95 18.06
C GLN A 165 -24.46 18.85 17.03
N PHE A 166 -25.31 17.88 17.35
CA PHE A 166 -25.66 16.76 16.48
C PHE A 166 -27.18 16.60 16.31
N ARG A 167 -27.55 15.86 15.28
CA ARG A 167 -28.89 15.33 15.07
C ARG A 167 -28.77 13.96 14.39
N ASP A 168 -29.29 12.94 15.06
CA ASP A 168 -29.20 11.54 14.63
C ASP A 168 -27.76 11.04 14.34
N PRO A 169 -26.75 11.30 15.21
CA PRO A 169 -25.34 10.98 14.91
C PRO A 169 -25.11 9.48 14.66
N GLY A 170 -24.54 9.18 13.50
CA GLY A 170 -24.36 7.85 12.91
C GLY A 170 -22.95 7.30 13.08
N ARG A 171 -22.30 6.92 11.96
CA ARG A 171 -20.92 6.41 11.96
C ARG A 171 -19.96 7.36 12.66
N ILE A 172 -19.12 6.80 13.52
CA ILE A 172 -17.98 7.47 14.14
C ILE A 172 -16.68 6.78 13.71
N ALA A 173 -15.61 7.56 13.59
CA ALA A 173 -14.25 7.08 13.33
C ALA A 173 -13.24 7.99 14.04
N VAL A 174 -12.03 7.49 14.29
CA VAL A 174 -10.94 8.22 14.94
C VAL A 174 -9.68 8.05 14.09
N ASP A 175 -8.99 9.14 13.76
CA ASP A 175 -7.71 9.07 13.03
C ASP A 175 -6.51 8.88 13.98
N ALA A 176 -5.32 8.65 13.43
CA ALA A 176 -4.13 8.38 14.23
C ALA A 176 -3.73 9.54 15.18
N MET A 177 -4.19 10.78 14.95
CA MET A 177 -3.98 11.93 15.83
C MET A 177 -5.02 12.04 16.96
N ASP A 178 -5.84 11.00 17.18
CA ASP A 178 -7.06 10.99 17.99
C ASP A 178 -8.13 12.03 17.55
N ASN A 179 -8.09 12.52 16.30
CA ASN A 179 -9.19 13.36 15.83
C ASN A 179 -10.43 12.52 15.57
N VAL A 180 -11.58 12.98 16.03
CA VAL A 180 -12.85 12.26 15.95
C VAL A 180 -13.67 12.78 14.79
N PHE A 181 -14.17 11.87 13.94
CA PHE A 181 -15.05 12.18 12.82
C PHE A 181 -16.42 11.57 13.11
N VAL A 182 -17.47 12.39 13.07
CA VAL A 182 -18.85 11.98 13.37
C VAL A 182 -19.75 12.32 12.19
N LEU A 183 -20.45 11.32 11.64
CA LEU A 183 -21.51 11.51 10.65
C LEU A 183 -22.77 12.03 11.37
N ASP A 184 -23.16 13.26 11.06
CA ASP A 184 -24.26 14.00 11.65
C ASP A 184 -25.46 13.91 10.68
N GLU A 185 -26.07 12.72 10.61
CA GLU A 185 -26.99 12.31 9.53
C GLU A 185 -28.15 13.30 9.34
N GLY A 186 -28.80 13.72 10.43
CA GLY A 186 -29.95 14.63 10.41
C GLY A 186 -29.62 16.08 10.03
N ASN A 187 -28.33 16.38 9.84
CA ASN A 187 -27.77 17.66 9.38
C ASN A 187 -26.93 17.51 8.08
N GLU A 188 -26.93 16.34 7.43
CA GLU A 188 -26.25 16.01 6.15
C GLU A 188 -24.74 16.37 6.08
N ARG A 189 -24.03 16.28 7.21
CA ARG A 189 -22.59 16.63 7.32
C ARG A 189 -21.77 15.59 8.09
N ILE A 190 -20.43 15.62 7.92
CA ILE A 190 -19.49 15.04 8.88
C ILE A 190 -18.82 16.19 9.66
N GLN A 191 -18.68 16.03 10.97
CA GLN A 191 -17.92 16.96 11.82
C GLN A 191 -16.61 16.32 12.27
N LYS A 192 -15.49 17.07 12.17
CA LYS A 192 -14.18 16.72 12.74
C LYS A 192 -13.95 17.48 14.04
N PHE A 193 -13.50 16.75 15.07
CA PHE A 193 -13.08 17.26 16.37
C PHE A 193 -11.62 16.87 16.65
N ASP A 194 -10.93 17.64 17.48
CA ASP A 194 -9.58 17.29 17.95
C ASP A 194 -9.59 16.28 19.11
N ALA A 195 -8.41 15.82 19.52
CA ALA A 195 -8.18 14.88 20.62
C ALA A 195 -8.75 15.34 21.99
N ARG A 196 -9.12 16.62 22.11
CA ARG A 196 -9.68 17.30 23.29
C ARG A 196 -11.15 17.70 23.07
N THR A 197 -11.82 17.12 22.07
CA THR A 197 -13.23 17.32 21.68
C THR A 197 -13.60 18.70 21.14
N LYS A 198 -12.62 19.57 20.85
CA LYS A 198 -12.93 20.86 20.23
C LYS A 198 -13.28 20.67 18.76
N HIS A 199 -14.32 21.35 18.28
CA HIS A 199 -14.68 21.36 16.86
C HIS A 199 -13.56 21.95 16.00
N VAL A 200 -13.27 21.30 14.87
CA VAL A 200 -12.21 21.67 13.92
C VAL A 200 -12.79 22.03 12.55
N LYS A 201 -13.69 21.20 11.99
CA LYS A 201 -14.17 21.36 10.61
C LYS A 201 -15.50 20.63 10.34
N ASN A 202 -16.30 21.16 9.41
CA ASN A 202 -17.43 20.47 8.79
C ASN A 202 -17.07 20.03 7.37
N PHE A 203 -17.56 18.86 6.97
CA PHE A 203 -17.58 18.37 5.60
C PHE A 203 -19.03 18.20 5.15
N GLN A 204 -19.44 18.89 4.09
CA GLN A 204 -20.82 18.85 3.58
C GLN A 204 -20.99 17.60 2.70
N LEU A 205 -21.25 16.46 3.35
CA LEU A 205 -21.19 15.13 2.76
C LEU A 205 -22.37 14.26 3.22
N HIS A 206 -23.30 14.00 2.29
CA HIS A 206 -24.37 13.02 2.47
C HIS A 206 -23.91 11.61 2.08
N GLY A 207 -24.01 10.67 3.02
CA GLY A 207 -23.81 9.23 2.85
C GLY A 207 -24.40 8.45 4.03
N SER A 208 -24.40 7.11 3.96
CA SER A 208 -24.94 6.25 5.03
C SER A 208 -23.88 5.68 5.98
N ASP A 209 -22.65 5.51 5.49
CA ASP A 209 -21.52 4.99 6.26
C ASP A 209 -20.20 5.49 5.67
N PHE A 210 -19.14 5.52 6.47
CA PHE A 210 -17.80 5.89 6.01
C PHE A 210 -16.66 5.18 6.77
N ALA A 211 -15.51 5.06 6.11
CA ALA A 211 -14.27 4.60 6.70
C ALA A 211 -13.13 5.61 6.43
N LEU A 212 -12.11 5.60 7.28
CA LEU A 212 -10.87 6.37 7.12
C LEU A 212 -9.72 5.41 6.79
N ASP A 213 -8.69 5.91 6.12
CA ASP A 213 -7.41 5.21 5.99
C ASP A 213 -6.28 5.91 6.77
N ASP A 214 -5.13 5.25 6.83
CA ASP A 214 -3.89 5.71 7.46
C ASP A 214 -3.34 7.04 6.89
N TYR A 215 -3.85 7.52 5.75
CA TYR A 215 -3.47 8.78 5.10
C TYR A 215 -4.51 9.90 5.35
N GLY A 216 -5.58 9.59 6.08
CA GLY A 216 -6.66 10.52 6.40
C GLY A 216 -7.68 10.69 5.28
N PHE A 217 -7.66 9.83 4.26
CA PHE A 217 -8.64 9.81 3.18
C PHE A 217 -9.91 9.11 3.68
N LEU A 218 -11.06 9.60 3.23
CA LEU A 218 -12.37 9.15 3.67
C LEU A 218 -13.12 8.47 2.52
N TYR A 219 -13.56 7.24 2.76
CA TYR A 219 -14.38 6.45 1.84
C TYR A 219 -15.82 6.41 2.32
N MET A 220 -16.75 6.98 1.55
CA MET A 220 -18.16 7.13 1.95
C MET A 220 -19.11 6.41 0.98
N ILE A 221 -20.09 5.68 1.51
CA ILE A 221 -21.19 5.10 0.72
C ILE A 221 -22.21 6.20 0.36
N ASP A 222 -22.49 6.37 -0.93
CA ASP A 222 -23.62 7.13 -1.46
C ASP A 222 -24.75 6.18 -1.90
N PRO A 223 -25.70 5.85 -1.00
CA PRO A 223 -26.76 4.88 -1.30
C PRO A 223 -27.76 5.40 -2.34
N LYS A 224 -27.83 6.72 -2.59
CA LYS A 224 -28.69 7.32 -3.62
C LYS A 224 -28.17 7.11 -5.04
N ARG A 225 -26.93 6.60 -5.20
CA ARG A 225 -26.24 6.48 -6.50
C ARG A 225 -25.56 5.13 -6.75
N GLY A 226 -25.59 4.20 -5.80
CA GLY A 226 -24.85 2.93 -5.90
C GLY A 226 -23.32 3.14 -6.02
N LYS A 227 -22.79 4.17 -5.36
CA LYS A 227 -21.40 4.61 -5.50
C LYS A 227 -20.70 4.80 -4.15
N ILE A 228 -19.38 4.65 -4.17
CA ILE A 228 -18.47 5.07 -3.11
C ILE A 228 -17.80 6.36 -3.55
N LYS A 229 -17.67 7.33 -2.64
CA LYS A 229 -16.88 8.56 -2.80
C LYS A 229 -15.52 8.39 -2.14
N GLU A 230 -14.45 8.79 -2.80
CA GLU A 230 -13.16 9.06 -2.16
C GLU A 230 -13.06 10.56 -1.88
N VAL A 231 -12.70 10.92 -0.65
CA VAL A 231 -12.59 12.30 -0.17
C VAL A 231 -11.22 12.49 0.46
N GLY A 232 -10.52 13.57 0.10
CA GLY A 232 -9.22 13.90 0.65
C GLY A 232 -9.28 14.35 2.12
N PRO A 233 -8.14 14.39 2.84
CA PRO A 233 -8.07 14.88 4.23
C PRO A 233 -8.51 16.35 4.39
N ASP A 234 -8.52 17.11 3.30
CA ASP A 234 -9.03 18.48 3.21
C ASP A 234 -10.56 18.57 3.03
N GLY A 235 -11.24 17.45 2.78
CA GLY A 235 -12.68 17.39 2.55
C GLY A 235 -13.12 17.50 1.08
N ILE A 236 -12.20 17.57 0.12
CA ILE A 236 -12.56 17.62 -1.30
C ILE A 236 -12.89 16.21 -1.80
N VAL A 237 -14.05 16.05 -2.46
CA VAL A 237 -14.41 14.79 -3.14
C VAL A 237 -13.51 14.65 -4.37
N LEU A 238 -12.58 13.70 -4.33
CA LEU A 238 -11.59 13.47 -5.38
C LEU A 238 -12.18 12.67 -6.54
N GLY A 239 -13.06 11.72 -6.23
CA GLY A 239 -13.73 10.90 -7.23
C GLY A 239 -14.73 9.93 -6.60
N GLY A 240 -15.17 8.96 -7.41
CA GLY A 240 -16.01 7.88 -6.90
C GLY A 240 -16.20 6.75 -7.90
N PHE A 241 -16.37 5.54 -7.37
CA PHE A 241 -16.49 4.29 -8.13
C PHE A 241 -17.74 3.51 -7.71
N GLY A 242 -18.11 2.50 -8.50
CA GLY A 242 -19.39 1.79 -8.35
C GLY A 242 -20.42 2.13 -9.42
N THR A 243 -21.30 1.18 -9.71
CA THR A 243 -22.64 1.41 -10.28
C THR A 243 -23.61 0.48 -9.57
N GLU A 244 -24.92 0.65 -9.79
CA GLU A 244 -25.86 -0.43 -9.47
C GLU A 244 -25.55 -1.68 -10.31
N GLY A 245 -25.74 -2.88 -9.75
CA GLY A 245 -25.65 -4.15 -10.49
C GLY A 245 -25.04 -5.33 -9.73
N LYS A 246 -24.46 -6.28 -10.48
CA LYS A 246 -23.92 -7.56 -9.96
C LYS A 246 -22.46 -7.86 -10.37
N GLY A 247 -21.95 -7.22 -11.42
CA GLY A 247 -20.59 -7.43 -11.93
C GLY A 247 -19.49 -6.98 -10.95
N LYS A 248 -18.22 -7.16 -11.33
CA LYS A 248 -17.09 -6.56 -10.59
C LYS A 248 -17.25 -5.03 -10.59
N GLY A 249 -17.07 -4.42 -9.42
CA GLY A 249 -17.26 -2.97 -9.26
C GLY A 249 -18.70 -2.46 -9.39
N GLN A 250 -19.69 -3.35 -9.28
CA GLN A 250 -21.10 -2.98 -9.12
C GLN A 250 -21.58 -3.34 -7.71
N PHE A 251 -22.59 -2.64 -7.21
CA PHE A 251 -23.19 -2.90 -5.90
C PHE A 251 -24.71 -2.97 -6.03
N LYS A 252 -25.36 -3.91 -5.34
CA LYS A 252 -26.83 -3.99 -5.31
C LYS A 252 -27.42 -3.47 -3.99
N LYS A 253 -26.67 -3.60 -2.90
CA LYS A 253 -26.92 -2.85 -1.66
C LYS A 253 -25.63 -2.86 -0.83
N ALA A 254 -24.84 -1.80 -0.92
CA ALA A 254 -23.76 -1.55 0.02
C ALA A 254 -24.37 -1.23 1.40
N GLY A 255 -23.99 -2.00 2.41
CA GLY A 255 -24.37 -1.83 3.81
C GLY A 255 -23.29 -1.04 4.56
N GLY A 256 -22.37 -1.74 5.20
CA GLY A 256 -21.19 -1.16 5.85
C GLY A 256 -19.94 -1.07 4.98
N ILE A 257 -19.03 -0.17 5.38
CA ILE A 257 -17.67 0.02 4.81
C ILE A 257 -16.58 0.03 5.89
N GLY A 258 -15.41 -0.50 5.52
CA GLY A 258 -14.20 -0.52 6.32
C GLY A 258 -12.95 -0.40 5.46
N VAL A 259 -11.79 -0.25 6.11
CA VAL A 259 -10.45 -0.32 5.52
C VAL A 259 -9.61 -1.27 6.37
N ASP A 260 -8.74 -2.07 5.76
CA ASP A 260 -7.79 -2.95 6.47
C ASP A 260 -6.38 -2.34 6.60
N GLU A 261 -5.50 -3.01 7.34
CA GLU A 261 -4.11 -2.60 7.61
C GLU A 261 -3.26 -2.44 6.32
N GLN A 262 -3.70 -3.06 5.23
CA GLN A 262 -3.08 -3.01 3.90
C GLN A 262 -3.61 -1.85 3.05
N GLY A 263 -4.65 -1.13 3.51
CA GLY A 263 -5.31 -0.04 2.79
C GLY A 263 -6.37 -0.51 1.80
N THR A 264 -6.81 -1.77 1.87
CA THR A 264 -7.90 -2.30 1.04
C THR A 264 -9.24 -1.79 1.57
N VAL A 265 -10.08 -1.24 0.70
CA VAL A 265 -11.45 -0.87 1.04
C VAL A 265 -12.33 -2.13 1.03
N LEU A 266 -13.02 -2.38 2.13
CA LEU A 266 -13.91 -3.52 2.36
C LEU A 266 -15.36 -3.03 2.34
N ILE A 267 -16.21 -3.63 1.48
CA ILE A 267 -17.61 -3.21 1.31
C ILE A 267 -18.54 -4.41 1.42
N ALA A 268 -19.50 -4.32 2.35
CA ALA A 268 -20.57 -5.29 2.50
C ALA A 268 -21.65 -5.08 1.42
N ASP A 269 -21.55 -5.75 0.27
CA ASP A 269 -22.56 -5.73 -0.80
C ASP A 269 -23.65 -6.76 -0.51
N VAL A 270 -24.43 -6.49 0.53
CA VAL A 270 -25.51 -7.32 1.07
C VAL A 270 -26.51 -7.73 -0.03
N GLY A 271 -26.78 -6.82 -0.97
CA GLY A 271 -27.71 -7.07 -2.08
C GLY A 271 -27.27 -8.19 -3.03
N ASN A 272 -25.97 -8.48 -3.07
CA ASN A 272 -25.33 -9.57 -3.83
C ASN A 272 -24.67 -10.62 -2.90
N LYS A 273 -24.97 -10.58 -1.58
CA LYS A 273 -24.39 -11.46 -0.54
C LYS A 273 -22.86 -11.61 -0.59
N ARG A 274 -22.11 -10.53 -0.78
CA ARG A 274 -20.66 -10.61 -0.94
C ARG A 274 -19.88 -9.54 -0.21
N LEU A 275 -18.65 -9.86 0.16
CA LEU A 275 -17.64 -8.86 0.50
C LEU A 275 -16.91 -8.46 -0.79
N GLN A 276 -17.15 -7.24 -1.26
CA GLN A 276 -16.30 -6.65 -2.31
C GLN A 276 -15.07 -6.03 -1.64
N ARG A 277 -13.88 -6.42 -2.11
CA ARG A 277 -12.59 -5.86 -1.72
C ARG A 277 -12.06 -4.99 -2.85
N ILE A 278 -11.44 -3.85 -2.53
CA ILE A 278 -10.97 -2.90 -3.53
C ILE A 278 -9.61 -2.35 -3.12
N LYS A 279 -8.59 -2.52 -3.99
CA LYS A 279 -7.30 -1.84 -3.82
C LYS A 279 -7.34 -0.55 -4.63
N LEU A 280 -6.85 0.54 -4.05
CA LEU A 280 -6.88 1.88 -4.63
C LEU A 280 -5.48 2.50 -4.56
N GLN A 281 -4.95 2.93 -5.70
CA GLN A 281 -3.73 3.73 -5.73
C GLN A 281 -4.05 5.15 -6.23
N ASN A 282 -3.74 6.12 -5.37
CA ASN A 282 -3.93 7.55 -5.60
C ASN A 282 -2.67 8.29 -5.15
N LYS A 283 -1.98 8.91 -6.12
CA LYS A 283 -0.75 9.73 -5.97
C LYS A 283 -0.82 10.86 -4.93
N GLN A 284 -1.99 11.22 -4.42
CA GLN A 284 -2.13 12.19 -3.33
C GLN A 284 -1.80 11.60 -1.94
N LYS A 285 -1.72 10.27 -1.80
CA LYS A 285 -1.35 9.58 -0.54
C LYS A 285 0.16 9.61 -0.31
N THR A 286 0.67 10.71 0.23
CA THR A 286 2.12 10.96 0.40
C THR A 286 2.63 10.63 1.82
N GLU A 287 2.10 11.26 2.87
CA GLU A 287 2.41 10.94 4.27
C GLU A 287 1.21 10.30 4.97
N ARG A 288 1.46 9.28 5.81
CA ARG A 288 0.46 8.79 6.77
C ARG A 288 0.19 9.80 7.87
N VAL A 289 -1.03 9.84 8.37
CA VAL A 289 -1.43 10.61 9.57
C VAL A 289 -0.52 10.20 10.71
N ARG A 290 0.20 11.18 11.27
CA ARG A 290 1.15 10.95 12.36
C ARG A 290 0.37 10.56 13.62
N MET A 291 0.78 9.50 14.31
CA MET A 291 0.14 9.10 15.57
C MET A 291 0.19 10.23 16.60
N ASN A 292 -0.83 10.36 17.44
CA ASN A 292 -0.79 11.23 18.61
C ASN A 292 0.22 10.68 19.61
N LEU A 293 1.27 11.45 19.86
CA LEU A 293 2.34 11.06 20.78
C LEU A 293 2.22 11.79 22.14
N GLU A 294 1.14 12.52 22.39
CA GLU A 294 0.81 12.97 23.75
C GLU A 294 0.49 11.75 24.64
N THR A 295 1.19 11.60 25.78
CA THR A 295 0.82 10.61 26.79
C THR A 295 -0.61 10.83 27.26
N LYS A 296 -1.41 9.76 27.29
CA LYS A 296 -2.78 9.78 27.79
C LYS A 296 -2.87 9.07 29.14
N LEU A 297 -3.61 9.64 30.08
CA LEU A 297 -3.86 9.02 31.38
C LEU A 297 -5.10 8.13 31.33
N LEU A 298 -4.91 6.83 31.56
CA LEU A 298 -5.97 5.86 31.80
C LEU A 298 -6.12 5.64 33.32
N VAL A 299 -7.33 5.33 33.80
CA VAL A 299 -7.58 4.98 35.20
C VAL A 299 -8.34 3.66 35.29
N THR A 300 -7.75 2.70 36.02
CA THR A 300 -8.21 1.31 36.09
C THR A 300 -8.43 0.85 37.55
N GLY A 301 -9.17 -0.24 37.78
CA GLY A 301 -9.43 -0.79 39.13
C GLY A 301 -10.92 -1.04 39.47
N PRO A 302 -11.38 -0.74 40.70
CA PRO A 302 -10.56 -0.37 41.84
C PRO A 302 -9.53 -1.47 42.16
N THR A 303 -8.30 -1.08 42.47
CA THR A 303 -7.20 -2.02 42.82
C THR A 303 -7.31 -2.54 44.24
N ARG A 304 -7.87 -1.72 45.14
CA ARG A 304 -8.25 -2.07 46.51
C ARG A 304 -9.40 -1.18 46.98
N VAL A 305 -10.20 -1.68 47.91
CA VAL A 305 -11.27 -0.92 48.57
C VAL A 305 -11.14 -1.09 50.08
N LEU A 306 -11.09 0.02 50.81
CA LEU A 306 -11.10 0.06 52.26
C LEU A 306 -12.55 0.26 52.73
N PRO A 307 -13.14 -0.64 53.55
CA PRO A 307 -14.54 -0.55 54.00
C PRO A 307 -14.68 0.47 55.16
N VAL A 308 -14.48 1.75 54.84
CA VAL A 308 -14.47 2.85 55.81
C VAL A 308 -15.23 4.08 55.29
N ALA A 309 -16.19 4.58 56.08
CA ALA A 309 -16.92 5.83 55.81
C ALA A 309 -16.08 7.06 56.21
N ALA A 310 -15.05 7.35 55.42
CA ALA A 310 -14.15 8.48 55.64
C ALA A 310 -14.61 9.73 54.87
N SER A 311 -14.52 10.92 55.50
CA SER A 311 -14.80 12.21 54.83
C SER A 311 -13.57 12.79 54.15
N VAL A 312 -12.41 12.67 54.80
CA VAL A 312 -11.13 13.19 54.30
C VAL A 312 -10.03 12.14 54.41
N ILE A 313 -9.19 12.09 53.38
CA ILE A 313 -8.10 11.14 53.23
C ILE A 313 -6.77 11.83 52.91
N ALA A 314 -5.67 11.17 53.27
CA ALA A 314 -4.31 11.49 52.83
C ALA A 314 -3.50 10.20 52.69
N ALA A 315 -2.33 10.26 52.05
CA ALA A 315 -1.42 9.13 51.95
C ALA A 315 0.03 9.57 52.21
N ALA A 316 0.85 8.66 52.74
CA ALA A 316 2.29 8.82 52.85
C ALA A 316 2.99 7.47 52.69
N GLY A 317 3.79 7.31 51.63
CA GLY A 317 4.37 6.01 51.30
C GLY A 317 3.30 4.99 50.90
N ASP A 318 3.29 3.84 51.57
CA ASP A 318 2.29 2.77 51.39
C ASP A 318 1.11 2.84 52.38
N GLU A 319 1.05 3.90 53.20
CA GLU A 319 0.03 4.11 54.23
C GLU A 319 -1.03 5.12 53.81
N VAL A 320 -2.30 4.78 54.08
CA VAL A 320 -3.48 5.62 53.81
C VAL A 320 -4.12 6.05 55.12
N PHE A 321 -4.28 7.35 55.32
CA PHE A 321 -4.85 7.99 56.50
C PHE A 321 -6.28 8.42 56.16
N ALA A 322 -7.26 7.95 56.93
CA ALA A 322 -8.69 8.12 56.63
C ALA A 322 -9.46 8.56 57.89
N TYR A 323 -9.95 9.81 57.92
CA TYR A 323 -10.72 10.33 59.05
C TYR A 323 -12.18 9.92 58.96
N VAL A 324 -12.70 9.32 60.03
CA VAL A 324 -14.07 8.79 60.12
C VAL A 324 -14.92 9.70 61.02
N PRO A 325 -15.84 10.54 60.46
CA PRO A 325 -16.57 11.54 61.24
C PRO A 325 -17.37 10.98 62.42
N LYS A 326 -18.00 9.81 62.25
CA LYS A 326 -18.78 9.14 63.31
C LYS A 326 -17.93 8.66 64.48
N ALA A 327 -16.68 8.28 64.22
CA ALA A 327 -15.74 7.80 65.23
C ALA A 327 -14.78 8.90 65.75
N LYS A 328 -14.74 10.06 65.07
CA LYS A 328 -13.83 11.18 65.34
C LYS A 328 -12.35 10.78 65.46
N THR A 329 -11.91 9.87 64.62
CA THR A 329 -10.52 9.36 64.60
C THR A 329 -10.03 9.19 63.17
N THR A 330 -8.72 9.31 62.98
CA THR A 330 -8.05 8.96 61.71
C THR A 330 -7.56 7.52 61.81
N LEU A 331 -8.19 6.62 61.07
CA LEU A 331 -7.70 5.26 60.87
C LEU A 331 -6.52 5.29 59.89
N VAL A 332 -5.52 4.44 60.09
CA VAL A 332 -4.39 4.29 59.17
C VAL A 332 -4.34 2.86 58.64
N PHE A 333 -4.28 2.72 57.33
CA PHE A 333 -4.29 1.45 56.61
C PHE A 333 -2.97 1.23 55.88
N LYS A 334 -2.45 -0.01 55.93
CA LYS A 334 -1.34 -0.48 55.08
C LYS A 334 -1.85 -1.62 54.20
N GLY A 335 -1.76 -1.47 52.88
CA GLY A 335 -2.49 -2.34 51.95
C GLY A 335 -4.00 -2.21 52.15
N ALA A 336 -4.65 -3.24 52.69
CA ALA A 336 -6.06 -3.23 53.11
C ALA A 336 -6.26 -3.36 54.63
N GLN A 337 -5.19 -3.52 55.42
CA GLN A 337 -5.25 -3.78 56.85
C GLN A 337 -5.20 -2.47 57.65
N GLU A 338 -6.11 -2.29 58.61
CA GLU A 338 -5.99 -1.22 59.62
C GLU A 338 -4.79 -1.54 60.54
N VAL A 339 -3.86 -0.59 60.69
CA VAL A 339 -2.63 -0.78 61.46
C VAL A 339 -2.52 0.12 62.69
N ARG A 340 -3.23 1.26 62.74
CA ARG A 340 -3.32 2.15 63.93
C ARG A 340 -4.43 3.19 63.79
N ARG A 341 -4.66 3.95 64.86
CA ARG A 341 -5.61 5.07 64.97
C ARG A 341 -4.91 6.31 65.52
N ILE A 342 -5.34 7.50 65.09
CA ILE A 342 -4.74 8.79 65.49
C ILE A 342 -5.85 9.79 65.87
N GLY A 343 -5.68 10.48 67.00
CA GLY A 343 -6.53 11.61 67.40
C GLY A 343 -7.97 11.27 67.78
N GLY A 344 -8.26 10.03 68.18
CA GLY A 344 -9.60 9.56 68.53
C GLY A 344 -10.17 10.11 69.85
N PRO A 345 -11.43 9.77 70.19
CA PRO A 345 -12.16 10.32 71.34
C PRO A 345 -11.58 9.94 72.72
N GLU A 346 -10.72 8.94 72.78
CA GLU A 346 -9.87 8.63 73.93
C GLU A 346 -8.83 9.71 74.23
N VAL A 347 -8.41 10.48 73.20
CA VAL A 347 -7.50 11.63 73.33
C VAL A 347 -8.28 12.84 73.84
N LYS A 348 -7.94 13.32 75.04
CA LYS A 348 -8.60 14.45 75.70
C LYS A 348 -7.81 15.75 75.57
N GLY A 349 -8.50 16.88 75.69
CA GLY A 349 -7.90 18.21 75.72
C GLY A 349 -7.50 18.75 74.35
N GLU A 350 -6.35 19.42 74.27
CA GLU A 350 -5.90 20.16 73.09
C GLU A 350 -5.66 19.26 71.84
N ALA A 351 -5.27 18.01 72.04
CA ALA A 351 -4.94 17.05 70.99
C ALA A 351 -6.16 16.37 70.32
N ALA A 352 -7.39 16.62 70.79
CA ALA A 352 -8.60 16.00 70.24
C ALA A 352 -9.01 16.63 68.88
N VAL A 353 -9.37 15.79 67.91
CA VAL A 353 -9.90 16.18 66.60
C VAL A 353 -11.44 16.18 66.65
N ARG A 354 -12.09 17.32 66.39
CA ARG A 354 -13.55 17.46 66.56
C ARG A 354 -14.35 17.23 65.28
N GLY A 355 -13.85 17.73 64.14
CA GLY A 355 -14.41 17.53 62.81
C GLY A 355 -13.41 17.89 61.73
N ALA A 356 -12.63 16.90 61.27
CA ALA A 356 -11.58 17.13 60.28
C ALA A 356 -12.16 17.55 58.90
N LYS A 357 -11.53 18.54 58.26
CA LYS A 357 -11.90 19.06 56.93
C LYS A 357 -10.77 19.06 55.90
N GLY A 358 -9.61 18.53 56.28
CA GLY A 358 -8.47 18.30 55.43
C GLY A 358 -7.41 17.48 56.17
N LEU A 359 -6.66 16.69 55.41
CA LEU A 359 -5.51 15.92 55.88
C LEU A 359 -4.32 16.16 54.94
N SER A 360 -3.12 16.27 55.49
CA SER A 360 -1.88 16.15 54.71
C SER A 360 -0.89 15.31 55.50
N ALA A 361 -0.31 14.30 54.85
CA ALA A 361 0.59 13.34 55.47
C ALA A 361 1.95 13.37 54.77
N SER A 362 3.03 13.29 55.55
CA SER A 362 4.40 13.32 55.04
C SER A 362 5.29 12.42 55.88
N ALA A 363 6.07 11.56 55.22
CA ALA A 363 7.09 10.72 55.85
C ALA A 363 8.13 11.54 56.65
N LYS A 364 8.36 12.80 56.26
CA LYS A 364 9.31 13.72 56.91
C LYS A 364 8.66 14.57 58.00
N TRP A 365 7.46 15.11 57.73
CA TRP A 365 6.85 16.14 58.59
C TRP A 365 5.77 15.62 59.53
N GLY A 366 5.20 14.43 59.29
CA GLY A 366 4.10 13.87 60.08
C GLY A 366 2.73 14.05 59.42
N LEU A 367 1.67 14.00 60.23
CA LEU A 367 0.28 14.17 59.81
C LEU A 367 -0.25 15.52 60.31
N TYR A 368 -0.87 16.29 59.42
CA TYR A 368 -1.55 17.55 59.74
C TYR A 368 -3.05 17.42 59.45
N VAL A 369 -3.87 17.93 60.37
CA VAL A 369 -5.33 17.78 60.37
C VAL A 369 -5.97 19.14 60.60
N SER A 370 -6.72 19.68 59.64
CA SER A 370 -7.54 20.88 59.88
C SER A 370 -8.82 20.48 60.60
N ASP A 371 -9.01 20.99 61.82
CA ASP A 371 -10.23 20.76 62.60
C ASP A 371 -11.19 21.93 62.38
N GLY A 372 -12.03 21.79 61.34
CA GLY A 372 -13.02 22.80 60.94
C GLY A 372 -14.09 23.07 62.00
N SER A 373 -14.18 22.24 63.05
CA SER A 373 -15.04 22.44 64.22
C SER A 373 -14.26 22.90 65.47
N GLY A 374 -12.95 23.14 65.33
CA GLY A 374 -12.07 23.59 66.40
C GLY A 374 -11.29 24.86 66.09
N ASP A 375 -11.47 25.46 64.90
CA ASP A 375 -10.74 26.63 64.38
C ASP A 375 -9.21 26.54 64.61
N LYS A 376 -8.65 25.37 64.28
CA LYS A 376 -7.24 25.03 64.46
C LYS A 376 -6.79 23.98 63.44
N ILE A 377 -5.48 23.86 63.27
CA ILE A 377 -4.84 22.67 62.70
C ILE A 377 -4.15 21.91 63.85
N LEU A 378 -4.21 20.58 63.85
CA LEU A 378 -3.40 19.73 64.72
C LEU A 378 -2.25 19.08 63.94
N SER A 379 -1.08 18.97 64.54
CA SER A 379 0.07 18.24 63.99
C SER A 379 0.39 17.01 64.83
N PHE A 380 0.71 15.88 64.18
CA PHE A 380 1.06 14.60 64.80
C PHE A 380 2.32 14.00 64.16
N SER A 381 3.04 13.12 64.88
CA SER A 381 3.96 12.17 64.25
C SER A 381 3.17 11.12 63.44
N LEU A 382 3.79 10.44 62.46
CA LEU A 382 3.09 9.37 61.75
C LEU A 382 2.74 8.19 62.67
N ALA A 383 3.41 8.03 63.82
CA ALA A 383 3.06 7.06 64.85
C ALA A 383 1.78 7.43 65.64
N GLY A 384 1.36 8.69 65.59
CA GLY A 384 0.12 9.19 66.22
C GLY A 384 0.34 10.12 67.42
N GLU A 385 1.58 10.46 67.77
CA GLU A 385 1.89 11.35 68.89
C GLU A 385 1.53 12.80 68.52
N HIS A 386 0.76 13.51 69.35
CA HIS A 386 0.47 14.92 69.11
C HIS A 386 1.72 15.79 69.33
N LYS A 387 1.96 16.73 68.41
CA LYS A 387 3.10 17.64 68.43
C LYS A 387 2.72 19.04 68.90
N THR A 388 1.72 19.64 68.25
CA THR A 388 1.31 21.03 68.48
C THR A 388 -0.04 21.33 67.82
N ASN A 389 -0.65 22.46 68.19
CA ASN A 389 -1.80 23.05 67.53
C ASN A 389 -1.38 24.37 66.85
N ILE A 390 -1.82 24.58 65.62
CA ILE A 390 -1.44 25.70 64.75
C ILE A 390 -2.69 26.53 64.45
N GLY A 391 -2.54 27.86 64.46
CA GLY A 391 -3.59 28.82 64.13
C GLY A 391 -4.71 29.00 65.16
N ALA A 392 -4.64 28.31 66.30
CA ALA A 392 -5.65 28.34 67.36
C ALA A 392 -5.69 29.68 68.13
N THR A 393 -6.85 29.95 68.73
CA THR A 393 -7.11 31.08 69.63
C THR A 393 -6.63 30.86 71.07
N GLU A 394 -6.42 29.61 71.48
CA GLU A 394 -6.08 29.16 72.84
C GLU A 394 -4.98 28.09 72.81
N GLY A 395 -4.23 27.94 73.91
CA GLY A 395 -3.08 27.03 74.04
C GLY A 395 -1.71 27.74 74.05
N PHE A 396 -0.63 26.98 74.31
CA PHE A 396 0.73 27.53 74.51
C PHE A 396 1.29 28.27 73.28
N PHE A 397 0.91 27.84 72.07
CA PHE A 397 1.31 28.43 70.78
C PHE A 397 0.24 29.34 70.14
N ALA A 398 -0.81 29.73 70.88
CA ALA A 398 -1.90 30.55 70.35
C ALA A 398 -1.40 31.91 69.82
N SER A 399 -1.87 32.31 68.63
CA SER A 399 -1.45 33.59 68.04
C SER A 399 -1.99 34.76 68.87
N LYS A 400 -1.08 35.50 69.51
CA LYS A 400 -1.39 36.76 70.21
C LYS A 400 -1.80 37.89 69.24
N LYS A 401 -1.52 37.73 67.95
CA LYS A 401 -2.02 38.60 66.88
C LYS A 401 -3.35 38.08 66.32
N LYS A 402 -4.04 38.90 65.51
CA LYS A 402 -5.13 38.42 64.63
C LYS A 402 -4.59 37.65 63.42
N GLU A 403 -3.39 38.02 62.96
CA GLU A 403 -2.62 37.33 61.94
C GLU A 403 -2.35 35.87 62.35
N GLY A 404 -2.47 34.94 61.38
CA GLY A 404 -2.32 33.51 61.59
C GLY A 404 -3.45 32.80 62.36
N ARG A 405 -4.56 33.48 62.67
CA ARG A 405 -5.77 32.82 63.20
C ARG A 405 -6.64 32.31 62.06
N VAL A 406 -6.96 31.02 62.09
CA VAL A 406 -7.78 30.34 61.08
C VAL A 406 -9.25 30.32 61.49
N LYS A 407 -10.17 30.09 60.54
CA LYS A 407 -11.61 30.01 60.80
C LYS A 407 -12.30 29.12 59.75
N ALA A 408 -12.99 28.07 60.21
CA ALA A 408 -13.45 26.96 59.37
C ALA A 408 -12.35 26.45 58.41
N PRO A 409 -11.15 26.08 58.92
CA PRO A 409 -10.03 25.63 58.10
C PRO A 409 -10.40 24.36 57.31
N ALA A 410 -10.16 24.37 55.99
CA ALA A 410 -10.55 23.30 55.06
C ALA A 410 -9.32 22.50 54.57
N GLY A 411 -9.22 22.20 53.27
CA GLY A 411 -8.10 21.45 52.69
C GLY A 411 -6.75 22.14 52.90
N LEU A 412 -5.70 21.33 53.06
CA LEU A 412 -4.35 21.78 53.41
C LEU A 412 -3.28 20.93 52.71
N THR A 413 -2.12 21.52 52.43
CA THR A 413 -1.02 20.84 51.73
C THR A 413 0.35 21.28 52.28
N LEU A 414 1.37 20.44 52.07
CA LEU A 414 2.75 20.70 52.48
C LEU A 414 3.65 20.81 51.23
N ASN A 415 4.57 21.77 51.23
CA ASN A 415 5.68 21.77 50.26
C ASN A 415 6.88 20.93 50.76
N GLU A 416 7.90 20.79 49.90
CA GLU A 416 9.13 20.03 50.17
C GLU A 416 9.93 20.55 51.39
N LYS A 417 9.79 21.84 51.70
CA LYS A 417 10.39 22.53 52.86
C LYS A 417 9.57 22.37 54.15
N GLY A 418 8.35 21.83 54.07
CA GLY A 418 7.44 21.71 55.21
C GLY A 418 6.62 22.96 55.50
N THR A 419 6.60 23.94 54.58
CA THR A 419 5.60 25.02 54.62
C THR A 419 4.22 24.41 54.43
N LEU A 420 3.33 24.68 55.37
CA LEU A 420 1.95 24.26 55.38
C LEU A 420 1.08 25.38 54.79
N TYR A 421 0.39 25.09 53.70
CA TYR A 421 -0.61 25.96 53.09
C TYR A 421 -2.02 25.45 53.43
N LEU A 422 -2.93 26.37 53.74
CA LEU A 422 -4.30 26.08 54.18
C LEU A 422 -5.32 26.93 53.42
N ALA A 423 -6.39 26.29 52.92
CA ALA A 423 -7.62 26.98 52.55
C ALA A 423 -8.39 27.42 53.81
N ASP A 424 -8.36 28.73 54.11
CA ASP A 424 -8.97 29.33 55.30
C ASP A 424 -10.36 29.88 54.94
N SER A 425 -11.31 28.97 54.70
CA SER A 425 -12.60 29.26 54.06
C SER A 425 -13.41 30.34 54.79
N GLY A 426 -13.43 30.32 56.12
CA GLY A 426 -14.22 31.25 56.94
C GLY A 426 -13.66 32.67 57.01
N ASN A 427 -12.43 32.89 56.52
CA ASN A 427 -11.80 34.19 56.29
C ASN A 427 -11.55 34.48 54.79
N ARG A 428 -11.98 33.58 53.89
CA ARG A 428 -11.89 33.69 52.42
C ARG A 428 -10.47 33.95 51.89
N ARG A 429 -9.49 33.21 52.41
CA ARG A 429 -8.06 33.42 52.10
C ARG A 429 -7.29 32.10 52.09
N VAL A 430 -6.00 32.18 51.76
CA VAL A 430 -5.03 31.11 52.02
C VAL A 430 -4.01 31.58 53.05
N ASP A 431 -3.75 30.76 54.06
CA ASP A 431 -2.74 30.99 55.10
C ASP A 431 -1.53 30.07 54.92
N ALA A 432 -0.34 30.57 55.24
CA ALA A 432 0.92 29.83 55.18
C ALA A 432 1.62 29.79 56.54
N PHE A 433 2.06 28.59 56.96
CA PHE A 433 2.73 28.31 58.23
C PHE A 433 4.04 27.54 58.03
N GLY A 434 5.01 27.69 58.93
CA GLY A 434 6.21 26.87 59.01
C GLY A 434 5.94 25.46 59.57
N PRO A 435 6.88 24.51 59.40
CA PRO A 435 6.75 23.13 59.91
C PRO A 435 6.76 23.03 61.45
N ASP A 436 7.09 24.12 62.14
CA ASP A 436 7.01 24.28 63.59
C ASP A 436 5.65 24.87 64.06
N GLY A 437 4.81 25.31 63.12
CA GLY A 437 3.56 26.03 63.41
C GLY A 437 3.67 27.56 63.44
N SER A 438 4.84 28.14 63.14
CA SER A 438 4.99 29.59 63.01
C SER A 438 4.13 30.13 61.86
N PHE A 439 3.43 31.26 62.05
CA PHE A 439 2.72 31.92 60.96
C PHE A 439 3.69 32.69 60.07
N LEU A 440 3.55 32.56 58.75
CA LEU A 440 4.40 33.22 57.76
C LEU A 440 3.70 34.39 57.08
N PHE A 441 2.58 34.13 56.40
CA PHE A 441 1.79 35.13 55.66
C PHE A 441 0.39 34.60 55.30
N SER A 442 -0.47 35.50 54.82
CA SER A 442 -1.78 35.20 54.23
C SER A 442 -1.87 35.86 52.85
N PHE A 443 -2.68 35.31 51.93
CA PHE A 443 -3.08 36.00 50.70
C PHE A 443 -4.56 35.78 50.37
N GLY A 444 -5.17 36.76 49.69
CA GLY A 444 -6.62 36.89 49.54
C GLY A 444 -7.22 38.00 50.44
N PRO A 445 -8.53 38.31 50.30
CA PRO A 445 -9.49 37.58 49.48
C PRO A 445 -9.35 37.83 47.97
N VAL A 446 -8.78 38.95 47.53
CA VAL A 446 -8.52 39.20 46.11
C VAL A 446 -7.24 38.47 45.67
N VAL A 447 -7.34 37.68 44.60
CA VAL A 447 -6.24 36.92 43.98
C VAL A 447 -6.31 37.13 42.47
N GLY A 448 -5.48 38.04 41.95
CA GLY A 448 -5.57 38.47 40.55
C GLY A 448 -6.91 39.16 40.27
N PRO A 449 -7.66 38.74 39.23
CA PRO A 449 -8.95 39.34 38.88
C PRO A 449 -10.15 38.74 39.65
N TYR A 450 -9.93 37.84 40.61
CA TYR A 450 -10.99 37.14 41.35
C TYR A 450 -10.96 37.49 42.84
N GLU A 451 -12.14 37.55 43.47
CA GLU A 451 -12.27 37.56 44.93
C GLU A 451 -12.72 36.18 45.40
N LEU A 452 -11.93 35.54 46.28
CA LEU A 452 -12.23 34.25 46.87
C LEU A 452 -13.54 34.31 47.67
N LEU A 453 -14.38 33.29 47.49
CA LEU A 453 -15.71 33.18 48.10
C LEU A 453 -15.72 32.03 49.11
N ARG A 454 -15.30 30.83 48.68
CA ARG A 454 -15.23 29.61 49.47
C ARG A 454 -14.05 28.75 48.98
N PRO A 455 -12.79 29.13 49.29
CA PRO A 455 -11.63 28.26 49.02
C PRO A 455 -11.76 27.00 49.88
N VAL A 456 -11.81 25.82 49.26
CA VAL A 456 -12.04 24.53 49.95
C VAL A 456 -10.82 23.61 49.97
N ALA A 457 -9.94 23.70 48.97
CA ALA A 457 -8.76 22.84 48.87
C ALA A 457 -7.56 23.59 48.28
N VAL A 458 -6.36 23.14 48.66
CA VAL A 458 -5.09 23.58 48.08
C VAL A 458 -4.19 22.40 47.79
N ALA A 459 -3.42 22.47 46.70
CA ALA A 459 -2.34 21.52 46.40
C ALA A 459 -1.09 22.24 45.87
N TRP A 460 0.05 21.57 45.96
CA TRP A 460 1.38 22.09 45.61
C TRP A 460 1.99 21.20 44.53
N ASP A 461 2.61 21.78 43.50
CA ASP A 461 3.37 21.01 42.49
C ASP A 461 4.90 21.06 42.70
N GLU A 462 5.59 20.13 42.03
CA GLU A 462 7.06 20.01 42.08
C GLU A 462 7.79 21.24 41.52
N ALA A 463 7.11 22.06 40.72
CA ALA A 463 7.65 23.29 40.14
C ALA A 463 7.49 24.49 41.09
N GLY A 464 6.89 24.30 42.26
CA GLY A 464 6.70 25.33 43.28
C GLY A 464 5.49 26.23 43.02
N PHE A 465 4.46 25.76 42.32
CA PHE A 465 3.18 26.47 42.23
C PHE A 465 2.14 25.91 43.20
N LEU A 466 1.30 26.81 43.70
CA LEU A 466 0.21 26.54 44.61
C LEU A 466 -1.11 26.67 43.84
N TYR A 467 -1.96 25.65 43.94
CA TYR A 467 -3.28 25.61 43.30
C TYR A 467 -4.35 25.76 44.37
N VAL A 468 -5.27 26.70 44.18
CA VAL A 468 -6.38 26.98 45.10
C VAL A 468 -7.69 26.63 44.39
N LEU A 469 -8.47 25.72 44.98
CA LEU A 469 -9.83 25.41 44.52
C LEU A 469 -10.85 26.22 45.32
N ASP A 470 -11.65 27.02 44.64
CA ASP A 470 -12.79 27.72 45.22
C ASP A 470 -14.11 27.13 44.70
N ALA A 471 -14.94 26.65 45.62
CA ALA A 471 -16.15 25.89 45.35
C ALA A 471 -17.35 26.75 44.93
N ASP A 472 -17.31 28.07 45.13
CA ASP A 472 -18.36 29.00 44.75
C ASP A 472 -17.99 29.82 43.51
N LEU A 473 -16.71 30.12 43.30
CA LEU A 473 -16.21 30.63 42.01
C LEU A 473 -16.22 29.57 40.88
N LYS A 474 -16.41 28.29 41.22
CA LYS A 474 -16.27 27.13 40.31
C LYS A 474 -14.91 27.12 39.60
N LYS A 475 -13.82 27.48 40.31
CA LYS A 475 -12.50 27.74 39.70
C LYS A 475 -11.33 27.14 40.48
N VAL A 476 -10.35 26.68 39.71
CA VAL A 476 -8.98 26.47 40.19
C VAL A 476 -8.14 27.69 39.80
N LEU A 477 -7.43 28.25 40.77
CA LEU A 477 -6.47 29.35 40.57
C LEU A 477 -5.05 28.79 40.77
N LYS A 478 -4.17 28.95 39.77
CA LYS A 478 -2.73 28.74 39.88
C LYS A 478 -2.06 30.01 40.38
N CYS A 479 -1.30 29.87 41.46
CA CYS A 479 -0.62 30.95 42.16
C CYS A 479 0.86 30.62 42.38
N GLU A 480 1.69 31.66 42.48
CA GLU A 480 3.02 31.59 43.09
C GLU A 480 2.92 31.24 44.59
N PRO A 481 4.02 30.77 45.23
CA PRO A 481 4.06 30.46 46.67
C PRO A 481 3.62 31.60 47.59
N SER A 482 3.72 32.83 47.11
CA SER A 482 3.39 34.11 47.76
C SER A 482 1.91 34.50 47.64
N GLY A 483 1.14 33.84 46.77
CA GLY A 483 -0.21 34.24 46.36
C GLY A 483 -0.30 35.05 45.06
N GLY A 484 0.82 35.30 44.37
CA GLY A 484 0.80 35.96 43.06
C GLY A 484 0.00 35.16 42.02
N TYR A 485 -1.00 35.77 41.39
CA TYR A 485 -1.88 35.08 40.43
C TYR A 485 -1.18 34.80 39.10
N VAL A 486 -1.29 33.56 38.60
CA VAL A 486 -0.73 33.12 37.31
C VAL A 486 -1.83 32.88 36.27
N LYS A 487 -2.86 32.09 36.62
CA LYS A 487 -3.99 31.73 35.73
C LYS A 487 -5.14 31.13 36.56
N SER A 488 -6.36 31.10 36.03
CA SER A 488 -7.43 30.22 36.49
C SER A 488 -8.07 29.40 35.36
N TRP A 489 -8.77 28.32 35.72
CA TRP A 489 -9.69 27.59 34.84
C TRP A 489 -10.86 27.00 35.65
N GLY A 490 -11.83 26.42 34.95
CA GLY A 490 -13.12 26.01 35.52
C GLY A 490 -14.17 27.12 35.42
N GLU A 491 -15.43 26.72 35.35
CA GLU A 491 -16.64 27.55 35.37
C GLU A 491 -17.86 26.66 35.66
N GLU A 492 -19.03 27.25 35.86
CA GLU A 492 -20.28 26.51 36.12
C GLU A 492 -20.76 25.79 34.85
N GLY A 493 -21.11 24.50 34.96
CA GLY A 493 -21.75 23.73 33.88
C GLY A 493 -21.32 22.27 33.78
N GLU A 494 -22.05 21.50 32.96
CA GLU A 494 -21.87 20.05 32.82
C GLU A 494 -20.74 19.62 31.88
N GLY A 495 -20.21 20.53 31.05
CA GLY A 495 -19.26 20.25 29.97
C GLY A 495 -17.86 19.82 30.43
N VAL A 496 -16.99 19.57 29.46
CA VAL A 496 -15.57 19.22 29.71
C VAL A 496 -14.85 20.37 30.41
N GLY A 497 -14.19 20.09 31.54
CA GLY A 497 -13.49 21.09 32.34
C GLY A 497 -14.36 22.05 33.18
N GLN A 498 -15.68 21.93 33.14
CA GLN A 498 -16.63 22.71 33.97
C GLN A 498 -16.96 21.98 35.30
N PHE A 499 -17.58 22.68 36.26
CA PHE A 499 -17.87 22.18 37.61
C PHE A 499 -19.26 22.57 38.14
N ASP A 500 -19.78 21.78 39.09
CA ASP A 500 -20.99 22.06 39.89
C ASP A 500 -20.63 22.21 41.37
N ASP A 501 -20.18 21.15 42.06
CA ASP A 501 -19.74 21.23 43.46
C ASP A 501 -18.34 20.61 43.64
N PRO A 502 -17.27 21.34 43.25
CA PRO A 502 -15.91 20.84 43.35
C PRO A 502 -15.40 20.96 44.79
N VAL A 503 -15.10 19.82 45.42
CA VAL A 503 -14.85 19.70 46.87
C VAL A 503 -13.40 19.38 47.23
N SER A 504 -12.62 18.80 46.31
CA SER A 504 -11.26 18.33 46.60
C SER A 504 -10.34 18.48 45.39
N LEU A 505 -9.06 18.79 45.63
CA LEU A 505 -8.05 18.97 44.59
C LEU A 505 -6.73 18.33 45.05
N VAL A 506 -6.08 17.58 44.17
CA VAL A 506 -4.77 16.95 44.43
C VAL A 506 -3.88 16.96 43.17
N TYR A 507 -2.57 17.01 43.36
CA TYR A 507 -1.56 16.83 42.31
C TYR A 507 -0.88 15.46 42.49
N ASP A 508 -0.62 14.73 41.40
CA ASP A 508 -0.07 13.37 41.44
C ASP A 508 1.45 13.27 41.63
N GLY A 509 2.14 14.38 41.88
CA GLY A 509 3.60 14.39 41.99
C GLY A 509 4.32 14.16 40.65
N ARG A 510 3.62 14.35 39.51
CA ARG A 510 4.17 14.16 38.16
C ARG A 510 3.68 15.25 37.20
N ALA A 511 2.43 15.17 36.76
CA ALA A 511 1.93 15.92 35.61
C ALA A 511 0.55 16.56 35.83
N TYR A 512 -0.31 15.92 36.62
CA TYR A 512 -1.74 16.17 36.53
C TYR A 512 -2.38 16.62 37.84
N ILE A 513 -3.38 17.48 37.69
CA ILE A 513 -4.20 18.05 38.75
C ILE A 513 -5.59 17.42 38.64
N TYR A 514 -6.04 16.80 39.71
CA TYR A 514 -7.29 16.06 39.80
C TYR A 514 -8.26 16.87 40.66
N VAL A 515 -9.40 17.23 40.10
CA VAL A 515 -10.47 17.96 40.80
C VAL A 515 -11.67 17.04 40.95
N LEU A 516 -12.06 16.77 42.20
CA LEU A 516 -13.26 16.01 42.51
C LEU A 516 -14.48 16.91 42.56
N ASP A 517 -15.43 16.63 41.68
CA ASP A 517 -16.73 17.26 41.64
C ASP A 517 -17.78 16.30 42.23
N ARG A 518 -18.36 16.70 43.36
CA ARG A 518 -19.36 15.92 44.10
C ARG A 518 -20.74 16.01 43.46
N GLY A 519 -21.07 17.14 42.83
CA GLY A 519 -22.32 17.35 42.11
C GLY A 519 -22.39 16.50 40.85
N HIS A 520 -21.37 16.63 39.99
CA HIS A 520 -21.21 15.81 38.79
C HIS A 520 -20.77 14.36 39.07
N LYS A 521 -20.35 14.03 40.30
CA LYS A 521 -19.90 12.70 40.73
C LYS A 521 -18.76 12.16 39.87
N ARG A 522 -17.82 13.05 39.52
CA ARG A 522 -16.70 12.81 38.59
C ARG A 522 -15.38 13.40 39.11
N VAL A 523 -14.27 12.92 38.57
CA VAL A 523 -12.95 13.54 38.72
C VAL A 523 -12.53 14.14 37.38
N SER A 524 -12.30 15.45 37.33
CA SER A 524 -11.78 16.15 36.15
C SER A 524 -10.25 16.29 36.25
N VAL A 525 -9.55 16.02 35.15
CA VAL A 525 -8.07 16.03 35.08
C VAL A 525 -7.57 17.15 34.20
N PHE A 526 -6.58 17.90 34.70
CA PHE A 526 -5.94 19.02 34.02
C PHE A 526 -4.42 18.88 34.05
N ASP A 527 -3.73 19.44 33.07
CA ASP A 527 -2.28 19.66 33.13
C ASP A 527 -1.92 20.92 33.96
N ARG A 528 -0.62 21.11 34.21
CA ARG A 528 -0.09 22.25 34.98
C ARG A 528 -0.34 23.63 34.33
N GLU A 529 -0.80 23.67 33.07
CA GLU A 529 -1.14 24.90 32.35
C GLU A 529 -2.65 25.23 32.44
N GLY A 530 -3.43 24.36 33.07
CA GLY A 530 -4.88 24.45 33.25
C GLY A 530 -5.69 23.90 32.09
N ARG A 531 -5.09 23.14 31.16
CA ARG A 531 -5.81 22.57 30.02
C ARG A 531 -6.40 21.22 30.44
N TRP A 532 -7.65 20.99 30.07
CA TRP A 532 -8.33 19.72 30.31
C TRP A 532 -7.68 18.57 29.54
N VAL A 533 -7.61 17.40 30.18
CA VAL A 533 -7.01 16.16 29.67
C VAL A 533 -8.06 15.06 29.52
N THR A 534 -8.83 14.79 30.58
CA THR A 534 -9.94 13.83 30.60
C THR A 534 -10.81 14.06 31.84
N ASN A 535 -11.99 13.46 31.88
CA ASN A 535 -12.74 13.21 33.11
C ASN A 535 -12.72 11.71 33.43
N PHE A 536 -13.05 11.32 34.66
CA PHE A 536 -13.27 9.95 35.11
C PHE A 536 -14.52 9.85 35.98
N PHE A 537 -15.17 8.68 35.91
CA PHE A 537 -16.32 8.29 36.74
C PHE A 537 -17.62 9.07 36.47
N SER A 538 -18.73 8.51 36.95
CA SER A 538 -20.06 9.14 36.97
C SER A 538 -20.90 8.60 38.13
N GLY A 539 -22.04 9.24 38.40
CA GLY A 539 -23.05 8.75 39.33
C GLY A 539 -23.61 7.37 38.93
N GLY A 540 -24.04 6.59 39.93
CA GLY A 540 -24.62 5.25 39.73
C GLY A 540 -24.39 4.33 40.94
N GLU A 541 -24.64 3.03 40.79
CA GLU A 541 -24.46 2.02 41.84
C GLU A 541 -23.28 1.07 41.63
N GLY A 542 -22.79 0.93 40.39
CA GLY A 542 -21.66 0.04 40.05
C GLY A 542 -20.35 0.36 40.79
N GLU A 543 -19.41 -0.58 40.82
CA GLU A 543 -18.18 -0.48 41.65
C GLU A 543 -17.32 0.75 41.34
N ARG A 544 -17.29 1.20 40.09
CA ARG A 544 -16.54 2.41 39.67
C ARG A 544 -17.33 3.71 39.72
N ASN A 545 -18.65 3.66 39.96
CA ASN A 545 -19.46 4.88 40.10
C ASN A 545 -19.24 5.53 41.47
N LEU A 546 -19.50 6.83 41.57
CA LEU A 546 -19.40 7.61 42.81
C LEU A 546 -20.81 8.00 43.31
N ALA A 547 -21.03 8.04 44.63
CA ALA A 547 -22.33 8.41 45.21
C ALA A 547 -22.35 9.85 45.75
N GLU A 548 -21.59 10.11 46.81
CA GLU A 548 -21.33 11.45 47.35
C GLU A 548 -19.86 11.53 47.80
N PRO A 549 -18.91 11.63 46.84
CA PRO A 549 -17.50 11.60 47.15
C PRO A 549 -17.04 12.93 47.78
N GLU A 550 -16.22 12.86 48.84
CA GLU A 550 -15.80 14.04 49.61
C GLU A 550 -14.32 14.42 49.44
N SER A 551 -13.42 13.48 49.17
CA SER A 551 -11.97 13.74 49.21
C SER A 551 -11.14 12.84 48.27
N LEU A 552 -10.08 13.42 47.70
CA LEU A 552 -9.03 12.72 46.96
C LEU A 552 -7.73 12.64 47.75
N ALA A 553 -6.94 11.60 47.48
CA ALA A 553 -5.50 11.55 47.76
C ALA A 553 -4.77 10.75 46.67
N VAL A 554 -3.45 10.89 46.55
CA VAL A 554 -2.63 10.06 45.64
C VAL A 554 -1.61 9.27 46.46
N ALA A 555 -1.58 7.95 46.28
CA ALA A 555 -0.66 7.02 46.92
C ALA A 555 0.22 6.34 45.87
N GLY A 556 1.41 6.88 45.62
CA GLY A 556 2.31 6.39 44.58
C GLY A 556 1.70 6.55 43.19
N SER A 557 1.12 5.49 42.64
CA SER A 557 0.42 5.47 41.35
C SER A 557 -1.06 5.11 41.49
N GLU A 558 -1.64 5.21 42.69
CA GLU A 558 -3.08 5.06 42.92
C GLU A 558 -3.74 6.40 43.25
N LEU A 559 -4.84 6.71 42.57
CA LEU A 559 -5.79 7.74 42.99
C LEU A 559 -6.77 7.13 43.99
N LEU A 560 -6.79 7.67 45.21
CA LEU A 560 -7.71 7.29 46.28
C LEU A 560 -8.90 8.24 46.28
N ILE A 561 -10.10 7.70 46.39
CA ILE A 561 -11.35 8.47 46.45
C ILE A 561 -12.16 8.02 47.67
N ALA A 562 -12.48 8.96 48.56
CA ALA A 562 -13.35 8.74 49.71
C ALA A 562 -14.81 8.98 49.32
N ASP A 563 -15.66 7.96 49.46
CA ASP A 563 -17.08 7.97 49.15
C ASP A 563 -17.86 7.50 50.40
N PRO A 564 -18.04 8.38 51.40
CA PRO A 564 -18.51 8.01 52.74
C PRO A 564 -19.93 7.46 52.79
N THR A 565 -20.81 7.86 51.86
CA THR A 565 -22.17 7.31 51.76
C THR A 565 -22.16 5.82 51.35
N ARG A 566 -21.22 5.44 50.47
CA ARG A 566 -20.90 4.03 50.17
C ARG A 566 -20.03 3.34 51.24
N SER A 567 -19.69 4.04 52.33
CA SER A 567 -18.80 3.57 53.39
C SER A 567 -17.47 3.01 52.88
N ARG A 568 -16.85 3.69 51.90
CA ARG A 568 -15.60 3.22 51.29
C ARG A 568 -14.56 4.31 51.02
N VAL A 569 -13.30 3.88 50.97
CA VAL A 569 -12.23 4.54 50.21
C VAL A 569 -11.78 3.58 49.12
N ALA A 570 -11.91 3.97 47.86
CA ALA A 570 -11.52 3.14 46.71
C ALA A 570 -10.21 3.66 46.10
N ALA A 571 -9.28 2.76 45.79
CA ALA A 571 -8.05 3.05 45.08
C ALA A 571 -8.19 2.67 43.60
N PHE A 572 -7.71 3.51 42.70
CA PHE A 572 -7.69 3.27 41.25
C PHE A 572 -6.28 3.49 40.71
N ALA A 573 -5.76 2.57 39.91
CA ALA A 573 -4.45 2.69 39.32
C ALA A 573 -4.45 3.78 38.23
N LEU A 574 -3.56 4.75 38.38
CA LEU A 574 -3.19 5.72 37.36
C LEU A 574 -2.24 5.01 36.38
N ARG A 575 -2.66 4.90 35.11
CA ARG A 575 -1.97 4.12 34.07
C ARG A 575 -1.61 5.03 32.89
N PRO A 576 -0.34 5.47 32.76
CA PRO A 576 0.10 6.29 31.65
C PRO A 576 0.24 5.45 30.37
N ARG A 577 -0.43 5.87 29.30
CA ARG A 577 -0.18 5.39 27.95
C ARG A 577 0.81 6.33 27.28
N LEU A 578 2.09 6.03 27.47
CA LEU A 578 3.23 6.89 27.17
C LEU A 578 3.42 7.19 25.67
N ALA A 579 4.14 8.27 25.39
CA ALA A 579 4.79 8.53 24.11
C ALA A 579 5.89 7.49 23.77
N PRO A 580 6.22 7.26 22.49
CA PRO A 580 7.52 6.72 22.10
C PRO A 580 8.61 7.79 22.25
N PRO A 581 9.90 7.41 22.44
CA PRO A 581 10.98 8.38 22.60
C PRO A 581 11.30 9.11 21.27
N PRO A 582 11.51 10.44 21.30
CA PRO A 582 11.90 11.21 20.12
C PRO A 582 13.37 10.98 19.71
N MET A 583 13.66 11.19 18.43
CA MET A 583 15.03 11.29 17.87
C MET A 583 15.97 10.12 18.20
N VAL A 584 15.49 8.87 18.10
CA VAL A 584 16.37 7.69 18.18
C VAL A 584 17.44 7.76 17.09
N SER A 585 18.68 7.64 17.51
CA SER A 585 19.91 7.81 16.74
C SER A 585 20.93 6.74 17.13
N THR A 586 21.84 6.41 16.23
CA THR A 586 22.65 5.19 16.32
C THR A 586 24.09 5.41 15.84
N LYS A 587 25.03 4.70 16.47
CA LYS A 587 26.45 4.68 16.09
C LYS A 587 27.05 3.31 16.42
N THR A 588 28.04 2.87 15.66
CA THR A 588 28.79 1.64 15.95
C THR A 588 30.27 1.91 16.20
N VAL A 589 30.87 1.13 17.10
CA VAL A 589 32.29 1.20 17.50
C VAL A 589 32.75 -0.21 17.85
N GLU A 590 33.74 -0.76 17.12
CA GLU A 590 34.45 -2.01 17.46
C GLU A 590 33.59 -3.25 17.79
N GLY A 591 32.42 -3.41 17.15
CA GLY A 591 31.46 -4.50 17.42
C GLY A 591 30.35 -4.15 18.40
N GLU A 592 30.37 -2.93 18.96
CA GLU A 592 29.35 -2.39 19.84
C GLU A 592 28.34 -1.53 19.05
N VAL A 593 27.06 -1.60 19.44
CA VAL A 593 26.00 -0.69 18.99
C VAL A 593 25.67 0.27 20.13
N LEU A 594 25.84 1.56 19.85
CA LEU A 594 25.46 2.66 20.72
C LEU A 594 24.19 3.31 20.17
N LEU A 595 23.14 3.33 20.98
CA LEU A 595 21.91 4.09 20.70
C LEU A 595 21.82 5.29 21.64
N SER A 596 21.32 6.39 21.11
CA SER A 596 21.00 7.62 21.85
C SER A 596 19.68 8.20 21.35
N TRP A 597 18.89 8.79 22.23
CA TRP A 597 17.65 9.47 21.86
C TRP A 597 17.46 10.73 22.71
N ASP A 598 16.51 11.57 22.34
CA ASP A 598 16.11 12.68 23.19
C ASP A 598 15.33 12.12 24.39
N ALA A 599 15.64 12.60 25.60
CA ALA A 599 14.93 12.17 26.80
C ALA A 599 13.43 12.49 26.65
N SER A 600 12.57 11.53 26.99
CA SER A 600 11.14 11.79 27.08
C SER A 600 10.90 12.88 28.12
N ALA A 601 10.28 13.98 27.70
CA ALA A 601 9.84 15.06 28.58
C ALA A 601 8.59 14.70 29.40
N ASP A 602 8.10 13.46 29.27
CA ASP A 602 6.91 12.98 29.97
C ASP A 602 7.17 12.67 31.45
N PRO A 603 6.44 13.26 32.41
CA PRO A 603 6.65 13.04 33.84
C PRO A 603 6.35 11.62 34.36
N TRP A 604 5.79 10.72 33.55
CA TRP A 604 5.62 9.31 33.90
C TRP A 604 6.76 8.42 33.39
N ALA A 605 7.62 8.91 32.49
CA ALA A 605 8.75 8.17 31.94
C ALA A 605 9.84 7.90 33.00
N VAL A 606 10.24 6.63 33.18
CA VAL A 606 11.26 6.22 34.16
C VAL A 606 12.34 5.33 33.56
N LYS A 607 12.00 4.53 32.54
CA LYS A 607 12.96 3.70 31.78
C LYS A 607 12.64 3.72 30.29
N TYR A 608 13.47 3.03 29.53
CA TYR A 608 13.29 2.75 28.11
C TYR A 608 13.62 1.28 27.84
N ARG A 609 12.78 0.60 27.07
CA ARG A 609 13.06 -0.74 26.50
C ARG A 609 13.60 -0.57 25.11
N VAL A 610 14.63 -1.35 24.77
CA VAL A 610 15.21 -1.39 23.43
C VAL A 610 14.93 -2.76 22.84
N GLU A 611 14.29 -2.78 21.68
CA GLU A 611 14.02 -3.98 20.90
C GLU A 611 14.80 -3.96 19.60
N ARG A 612 15.13 -5.15 19.09
CA ARG A 612 15.89 -5.37 17.87
C ARG A 612 15.23 -6.43 16.98
N ALA A 613 15.34 -6.24 15.67
CA ALA A 613 15.03 -7.24 14.64
C ALA A 613 16.09 -7.21 13.52
N THR A 614 16.15 -8.26 12.70
CA THR A 614 17.03 -8.32 11.51
C THR A 614 16.34 -7.82 10.23
N ASN A 615 15.01 -7.63 10.27
CA ASN A 615 14.24 -6.89 9.27
C ASN A 615 13.01 -6.25 9.94
N THR A 616 12.42 -5.22 9.33
CA THR A 616 11.35 -4.41 9.95
C THR A 616 10.01 -5.14 10.12
N ALA A 617 9.74 -6.19 9.35
CA ALA A 617 8.51 -7.00 9.39
C ALA A 617 8.68 -8.32 10.19
N GLY A 618 9.88 -8.60 10.68
CA GLY A 618 10.20 -9.83 11.42
C GLY A 618 9.81 -9.79 12.90
N PRO A 619 10.06 -10.88 13.64
CA PRO A 619 9.91 -10.89 15.08
C PRO A 619 10.91 -9.92 15.74
N TRP A 620 10.40 -9.09 16.64
CA TRP A 620 11.18 -8.18 17.46
C TRP A 620 11.46 -8.82 18.82
N ALA A 621 12.68 -8.68 19.33
CA ALA A 621 13.11 -9.20 20.63
C ALA A 621 13.82 -8.10 21.43
N GLU A 622 13.80 -8.19 22.77
CA GLU A 622 14.55 -7.23 23.61
C GLU A 622 16.06 -7.35 23.34
N ALA A 623 16.72 -6.22 23.08
CA ALA A 623 18.16 -6.14 22.87
C ALA A 623 18.95 -6.22 24.19
N GLY A 624 18.27 -6.02 25.33
CA GLY A 624 18.84 -6.07 26.67
C GLY A 624 17.91 -5.46 27.72
N PRO A 625 18.37 -5.32 28.97
CA PRO A 625 17.55 -4.82 30.07
C PRO A 625 17.17 -3.34 29.90
N ALA A 626 16.00 -2.96 30.40
CA ALA A 626 15.48 -1.60 30.33
C ALA A 626 16.39 -0.58 31.05
N VAL A 627 16.72 0.53 30.38
CA VAL A 627 17.66 1.57 30.85
C VAL A 627 16.96 2.83 31.33
N THR A 628 17.50 3.51 32.33
CA THR A 628 16.95 4.79 32.86
C THR A 628 17.47 6.03 32.13
N LYS A 629 18.60 5.92 31.42
CA LYS A 629 19.17 7.01 30.61
C LYS A 629 18.66 6.92 29.17
N PRO A 630 18.61 8.02 28.42
CA PRO A 630 18.17 8.03 27.03
C PRO A 630 19.27 7.55 26.05
N ALA A 631 19.95 6.47 26.43
CA ALA A 631 21.01 5.85 25.67
C ALA A 631 21.17 4.38 26.08
N PHE A 632 21.48 3.52 25.12
CA PHE A 632 21.70 2.09 25.30
C PHE A 632 22.99 1.67 24.60
N LYS A 633 23.64 0.64 25.15
CA LYS A 633 24.82 0.00 24.55
C LYS A 633 24.58 -1.49 24.49
N GLU A 634 24.65 -2.04 23.29
CA GLU A 634 24.83 -3.47 23.08
C GLU A 634 26.30 -3.74 22.72
N ALA A 635 26.88 -4.77 23.32
CA ALA A 635 28.25 -5.23 23.04
C ALA A 635 28.20 -6.61 22.37
N ASP A 636 29.33 -7.03 21.80
CA ASP A 636 29.48 -8.34 21.13
C ASP A 636 28.43 -8.59 20.01
N VAL A 637 27.99 -7.52 19.35
CA VAL A 637 26.98 -7.57 18.28
C VAL A 637 27.61 -8.13 16.99
N GLU A 638 26.87 -8.94 16.25
CA GLU A 638 27.44 -9.72 15.14
C GLU A 638 28.09 -8.85 14.06
N ALA A 639 29.36 -9.18 13.79
CA ALA A 639 30.19 -8.54 12.78
C ALA A 639 29.46 -8.44 11.41
N TYR A 640 29.37 -7.24 10.85
CA TYR A 640 28.84 -6.94 9.52
C TYR A 640 27.36 -7.29 9.28
N GLN A 641 26.57 -7.49 10.33
CA GLN A 641 25.12 -7.64 10.22
C GLN A 641 24.41 -6.28 10.26
N THR A 642 23.31 -6.15 9.53
CA THR A 642 22.36 -5.03 9.67
C THR A 642 21.27 -5.39 10.68
N TYR A 643 21.00 -4.49 11.62
CA TYR A 643 19.95 -4.62 12.61
C TYR A 643 19.06 -3.38 12.60
N PHE A 644 17.78 -3.60 12.87
CA PHE A 644 16.79 -2.55 13.09
C PHE A 644 16.50 -2.50 14.58
N TYR A 645 16.63 -1.31 15.18
CA TYR A 645 16.35 -1.07 16.59
C TYR A 645 15.14 -0.16 16.74
N ARG A 646 14.32 -0.40 17.76
CA ARG A 646 13.24 0.49 18.17
C ARG A 646 13.21 0.60 19.68
N VAL A 647 12.81 1.76 20.20
CA VAL A 647 12.85 2.05 21.64
C VAL A 647 11.44 2.41 22.10
N ALA A 648 10.98 1.84 23.21
CA ALA A 648 9.73 2.23 23.87
C ALA A 648 10.05 2.86 25.24
N VAL A 649 9.22 3.80 25.69
CA VAL A 649 9.32 4.34 27.06
C VAL A 649 8.59 3.40 28.02
N GLU A 650 9.15 3.17 29.21
CA GLU A 650 8.50 2.45 30.31
C GLU A 650 8.28 3.39 31.50
N ALA A 651 7.08 3.35 32.07
CA ALA A 651 6.70 4.14 33.22
C ALA A 651 7.13 3.50 34.55
N GLY A 652 7.17 4.30 35.62
CA GLY A 652 7.37 3.80 36.99
C GLY A 652 6.30 2.80 37.46
N THR A 653 5.17 2.70 36.75
CA THR A 653 4.08 1.72 36.94
C THR A 653 4.29 0.39 36.21
N GLY A 654 5.35 0.27 35.40
CA GLY A 654 5.61 -0.88 34.52
C GLY A 654 4.83 -0.85 33.20
N ASP A 655 4.04 0.20 32.94
CA ASP A 655 3.37 0.37 31.64
C ASP A 655 4.39 0.75 30.57
N VAL A 656 4.30 0.12 29.40
CA VAL A 656 5.21 0.35 28.27
C VAL A 656 4.44 1.05 27.15
N GLY A 657 5.00 2.16 26.65
CA GLY A 657 4.47 2.92 25.52
C GLY A 657 4.65 2.19 24.17
N PRO A 658 4.15 2.77 23.07
CA PRO A 658 4.47 2.28 21.74
C PRO A 658 5.97 2.46 21.46
N THR A 659 6.48 1.68 20.53
CA THR A 659 7.88 1.77 20.09
C THR A 659 8.08 2.95 19.13
N SER A 660 9.29 3.52 19.13
CA SER A 660 9.77 4.44 18.10
C SER A 660 9.65 3.83 16.70
N ARG A 661 9.81 4.66 15.67
CA ARG A 661 10.15 4.13 14.34
C ARG A 661 11.45 3.30 14.43
N PRO A 662 11.56 2.19 13.67
CA PRO A 662 12.82 1.47 13.50
C PRO A 662 13.93 2.39 13.00
N VAL A 663 15.14 2.21 13.55
CA VAL A 663 16.39 2.84 13.10
C VAL A 663 17.36 1.74 12.69
N GLU A 664 17.93 1.87 11.49
CA GLU A 664 18.83 0.89 10.89
C GLU A 664 20.28 1.10 11.35
N VAL A 665 21.00 0.00 11.60
CA VAL A 665 22.37 0.00 12.14
C VAL A 665 23.20 -1.11 11.49
N PHE A 666 24.42 -0.78 11.07
CA PHE A 666 25.40 -1.73 10.53
C PHE A 666 26.68 -1.76 11.38
N VAL A 667 27.20 -2.96 11.67
CA VAL A 667 28.25 -3.19 12.68
C VAL A 667 29.61 -3.55 12.05
N PRO A 668 30.73 -2.85 12.34
CA PRO A 668 32.06 -3.13 11.80
C PRO A 668 32.90 -4.09 12.68
N GLY A 669 34.07 -4.53 12.20
CA GLY A 669 34.88 -5.61 12.79
C GLY A 669 36.41 -5.42 12.74
N SER A 670 37.17 -6.45 13.16
CA SER A 670 38.62 -6.40 13.43
C SER A 670 39.51 -6.82 12.24
N PHE A 671 40.79 -6.42 12.23
CA PHE A 671 41.54 -6.19 10.96
C PHE A 671 42.52 -7.29 10.49
N ASN A 672 43.04 -8.17 11.37
CA ASN A 672 44.44 -8.62 11.26
C ASN A 672 44.77 -9.81 10.30
N VAL A 673 44.05 -9.95 9.18
CA VAL A 673 44.38 -10.89 8.07
C VAL A 673 44.12 -10.17 6.75
N ALA A 674 44.95 -10.38 5.72
CA ALA A 674 44.75 -9.86 4.37
C ALA A 674 43.31 -10.16 3.89
N PRO A 675 42.40 -9.16 3.81
CA PRO A 675 40.99 -9.49 3.94
C PRO A 675 40.38 -10.25 2.75
N VAL A 676 40.89 -10.00 1.53
CA VAL A 676 40.46 -10.67 0.30
C VAL A 676 41.65 -10.95 -0.61
N GLU A 677 41.65 -12.10 -1.29
CA GLU A 677 42.71 -12.56 -2.20
C GLU A 677 42.17 -13.28 -3.46
N ILE A 678 43.01 -13.44 -4.50
CA ILE A 678 42.75 -14.33 -5.65
C ILE A 678 43.42 -15.68 -5.38
N SER A 679 42.69 -16.79 -5.56
CA SER A 679 43.17 -18.14 -5.24
C SER A 679 43.36 -19.08 -6.46
N THR A 680 42.68 -18.87 -7.59
CA THR A 680 42.78 -19.72 -8.80
C THR A 680 42.30 -18.95 -10.04
N VAL A 681 42.79 -19.30 -11.25
CA VAL A 681 42.39 -18.70 -12.55
C VAL A 681 42.28 -19.78 -13.65
N THR A 682 41.39 -19.59 -14.63
CA THR A 682 41.23 -20.45 -15.84
C THR A 682 40.72 -19.61 -17.02
N LEU A 683 41.18 -19.85 -18.25
CA LEU A 683 40.82 -19.10 -19.48
C LEU A 683 40.74 -20.03 -20.73
N GLY A 684 39.95 -19.63 -21.74
CA GLY A 684 39.82 -20.29 -23.04
C GLY A 684 40.27 -19.43 -24.24
N ASN A 685 39.96 -19.88 -25.46
CA ASN A 685 40.31 -19.23 -26.73
C ASN A 685 39.17 -18.37 -27.32
N ILE A 686 39.52 -17.43 -28.21
CA ILE A 686 38.60 -16.46 -28.81
C ILE A 686 38.38 -16.74 -30.31
N PHE A 687 37.12 -16.78 -30.76
CA PHE A 687 36.76 -16.73 -32.18
C PHE A 687 36.29 -15.33 -32.56
N SER A 688 36.87 -14.73 -33.61
CA SER A 688 36.65 -13.32 -33.92
C SER A 688 35.23 -12.97 -34.41
N ALA A 689 34.60 -13.79 -35.26
CA ALA A 689 33.19 -13.56 -35.63
C ALA A 689 32.25 -13.57 -34.41
N ASN A 690 32.61 -14.37 -33.40
CA ASN A 690 31.87 -14.56 -32.16
C ASN A 690 32.17 -13.49 -31.08
N TYR A 691 32.93 -12.42 -31.38
CA TYR A 691 33.45 -11.49 -30.37
C TYR A 691 32.40 -10.92 -29.39
N LYS A 692 31.19 -10.65 -29.88
CA LYS A 692 30.07 -10.15 -29.06
C LYS A 692 29.55 -11.14 -28.03
N TRP A 693 29.67 -12.45 -28.28
CA TRP A 693 29.27 -13.49 -27.32
C TRP A 693 30.08 -13.37 -26.01
N TYR A 694 31.36 -13.00 -26.11
CA TYR A 694 32.25 -12.82 -24.96
C TYR A 694 31.94 -11.57 -24.11
N LEU A 695 31.01 -10.70 -24.56
CA LEU A 695 30.43 -9.63 -23.73
C LEU A 695 29.50 -10.17 -22.64
N ARG A 696 28.82 -11.29 -22.91
CA ARG A 696 27.83 -11.91 -22.01
C ARG A 696 28.24 -13.28 -21.47
N ASN A 697 29.22 -13.93 -22.10
CA ASN A 697 29.72 -15.24 -21.73
C ASN A 697 31.21 -15.11 -21.35
N PRO A 698 31.63 -15.53 -20.14
CA PRO A 698 33.01 -15.33 -19.70
C PRO A 698 34.01 -16.11 -20.57
N LEU A 699 35.16 -15.50 -20.86
CA LEU A 699 36.30 -16.19 -21.49
C LEU A 699 36.95 -17.19 -20.51
N GLY A 700 36.69 -17.01 -19.21
CA GLY A 700 37.05 -17.93 -18.15
C GLY A 700 36.67 -17.36 -16.79
N LYS A 701 37.43 -17.70 -15.75
CA LYS A 701 37.12 -17.36 -14.36
C LYS A 701 38.33 -17.20 -13.45
N ALA A 702 38.15 -16.44 -12.38
CA ALA A 702 39.05 -16.36 -11.23
C ALA A 702 38.26 -16.64 -9.94
N VAL A 703 38.87 -17.31 -8.95
CA VAL A 703 38.23 -17.61 -7.66
C VAL A 703 38.81 -16.72 -6.57
N LEU A 704 37.99 -15.86 -5.98
CA LEU A 704 38.35 -15.05 -4.83
C LEU A 704 38.09 -15.78 -3.52
N GLN A 705 38.79 -15.40 -2.46
CA GLN A 705 38.54 -15.86 -1.09
C GLN A 705 38.53 -14.68 -0.12
N ASN A 706 37.51 -14.61 0.74
CA ASN A 706 37.44 -13.67 1.87
C ASN A 706 37.89 -14.37 3.14
N ASN A 707 38.86 -13.78 3.83
CA ASN A 707 39.49 -14.37 5.01
C ASN A 707 38.92 -13.86 6.34
N LEU A 708 37.96 -12.93 6.34
CA LEU A 708 37.33 -12.36 7.55
C LEU A 708 35.87 -12.81 7.74
N ASN A 709 35.30 -12.43 8.89
CA ASN A 709 33.89 -12.66 9.25
C ASN A 709 32.94 -11.52 8.80
N VAL A 710 33.42 -10.55 8.02
CA VAL A 710 32.61 -9.50 7.35
C VAL A 710 32.38 -9.92 5.89
N PRO A 711 31.35 -9.43 5.18
CA PRO A 711 31.40 -9.38 3.73
C PRO A 711 32.29 -8.21 3.28
N PHE A 712 33.05 -8.40 2.22
CA PHE A 712 33.62 -7.27 1.50
C PHE A 712 32.66 -6.82 0.40
N GLN A 713 32.32 -5.53 0.43
CA GLN A 713 31.51 -4.93 -0.61
C GLN A 713 32.39 -4.38 -1.74
N ASN A 714 31.84 -4.44 -2.95
CA ASN A 714 32.47 -3.92 -4.16
C ASN A 714 33.91 -4.45 -4.39
N VAL A 715 34.12 -5.74 -4.12
CA VAL A 715 35.39 -6.42 -4.42
C VAL A 715 35.50 -6.54 -5.93
N LYS A 716 36.47 -5.86 -6.51
CA LYS A 716 36.52 -5.55 -7.93
C LYS A 716 37.66 -6.31 -8.59
N VAL A 717 37.37 -7.08 -9.63
CA VAL A 717 38.35 -7.80 -10.45
C VAL A 717 38.37 -7.16 -11.84
N SER A 718 39.39 -6.36 -12.10
CA SER A 718 39.70 -5.85 -13.44
C SER A 718 40.33 -6.98 -14.27
N PHE A 719 39.96 -7.11 -15.54
CA PHE A 719 40.51 -8.07 -16.51
C PHE A 719 40.72 -7.39 -17.86
N ARG A 720 41.87 -7.62 -18.50
CA ARG A 720 42.21 -6.96 -19.75
C ARG A 720 42.97 -7.87 -20.71
N LEU A 721 42.59 -7.81 -21.99
CA LEU A 721 43.40 -8.26 -23.12
C LEU A 721 44.02 -7.03 -23.79
N LYS A 722 45.33 -7.04 -23.98
CA LYS A 722 46.04 -5.91 -24.60
C LYS A 722 45.61 -5.76 -26.06
N ASP A 723 45.50 -4.51 -26.52
CA ASP A 723 45.20 -4.08 -27.90
C ASP A 723 43.81 -4.46 -28.47
N PHE A 724 43.22 -5.57 -28.01
CA PHE A 724 41.86 -6.05 -28.33
C PHE A 724 40.77 -5.61 -27.33
N MET A 725 41.12 -4.98 -26.21
CA MET A 725 40.16 -4.36 -25.29
C MET A 725 40.54 -2.91 -24.99
N ASP A 726 39.65 -1.97 -25.33
CA ASP A 726 39.84 -0.52 -25.15
C ASP A 726 39.93 -0.14 -23.66
N PHE A 727 39.16 -0.83 -22.84
CA PHE A 727 39.15 -0.76 -21.37
C PHE A 727 39.26 -2.16 -20.78
N ALA A 728 39.71 -2.27 -19.53
CA ALA A 728 39.55 -3.51 -18.78
C ALA A 728 38.07 -3.71 -18.43
N THR A 729 37.57 -4.94 -18.52
CA THR A 729 36.30 -5.33 -17.89
C THR A 729 36.49 -5.39 -16.39
N GLU A 730 35.49 -4.97 -15.61
CA GLU A 730 35.63 -4.89 -14.16
C GLU A 730 34.47 -5.61 -13.48
N SER A 731 34.70 -6.89 -13.15
CA SER A 731 33.72 -7.75 -12.47
C SER A 731 33.71 -7.42 -10.98
N VAL A 732 32.61 -6.85 -10.50
CA VAL A 732 32.45 -6.44 -9.09
C VAL A 732 31.62 -7.49 -8.34
N VAL A 733 32.23 -8.17 -7.38
CA VAL A 733 31.51 -8.93 -6.36
C VAL A 733 30.96 -7.91 -5.36
N GLU A 734 29.68 -7.54 -5.57
CA GLU A 734 28.97 -6.53 -4.78
C GLU A 734 29.01 -6.81 -3.28
N LYS A 735 28.96 -8.10 -2.91
CA LYS A 735 29.08 -8.61 -1.54
C LYS A 735 29.73 -10.01 -1.57
N LEU A 736 31.03 -10.09 -1.28
CA LEU A 736 31.74 -11.35 -1.04
C LEU A 736 31.59 -11.70 0.45
N ALA A 737 30.75 -12.69 0.79
CA ALA A 737 30.25 -12.94 2.15
C ALA A 737 31.33 -13.43 3.15
N PRO A 738 31.05 -13.40 4.48
CA PRO A 738 31.95 -13.92 5.51
C PRO A 738 32.50 -15.31 5.19
N LYS A 739 33.83 -15.46 5.18
CA LYS A 739 34.55 -16.71 4.83
C LYS A 739 34.23 -17.33 3.47
N GLU A 740 33.54 -16.61 2.58
CA GLU A 740 33.09 -17.11 1.29
C GLU A 740 34.22 -17.16 0.25
N LYS A 741 34.06 -18.06 -0.72
CA LYS A 741 34.78 -18.02 -2.00
C LYS A 741 33.80 -17.64 -3.11
N ALA A 742 34.01 -16.50 -3.77
CA ALA A 742 33.24 -16.14 -4.97
C ALA A 742 34.00 -16.54 -6.22
N GLU A 743 33.31 -17.21 -7.14
CA GLU A 743 33.76 -17.41 -8.50
C GLU A 743 33.42 -16.17 -9.34
N VAL A 744 34.42 -15.58 -9.98
CA VAL A 744 34.31 -14.32 -10.71
C VAL A 744 34.57 -14.56 -12.19
N ALA A 745 33.60 -14.19 -13.01
CA ALA A 745 33.68 -14.19 -14.46
C ALA A 745 34.81 -13.29 -14.98
N LEU A 746 35.64 -13.82 -15.89
CA LEU A 746 36.59 -13.07 -16.71
C LEU A 746 35.97 -12.89 -18.11
N SER A 747 35.02 -11.97 -18.22
CA SER A 747 34.38 -11.59 -19.49
C SER A 747 35.30 -10.71 -20.35
N ALA A 748 35.16 -10.71 -21.67
CA ALA A 748 36.04 -9.94 -22.55
C ALA A 748 35.25 -8.95 -23.41
N THR A 749 35.34 -7.65 -23.10
CA THR A 749 34.78 -6.58 -23.95
C THR A 749 35.70 -6.29 -25.13
N LEU A 750 35.69 -7.22 -26.09
CA LEU A 750 36.49 -7.18 -27.30
C LEU A 750 36.06 -6.01 -28.20
N ASN A 751 37.01 -5.18 -28.59
CA ASN A 751 36.81 -4.10 -29.56
C ASN A 751 36.78 -4.66 -30.99
N ASN A 752 36.31 -3.85 -31.94
CA ASN A 752 36.13 -4.31 -33.33
C ASN A 752 37.46 -4.70 -34.04
N ARG A 753 38.64 -4.40 -33.49
CA ARG A 753 39.93 -4.86 -34.08
C ARG A 753 40.09 -6.37 -34.07
N ILE A 754 39.30 -7.06 -33.24
CA ILE A 754 39.17 -8.50 -33.29
C ILE A 754 38.71 -8.99 -34.69
N LEU A 755 37.94 -8.19 -35.43
CA LEU A 755 37.52 -8.46 -36.82
C LEU A 755 38.55 -8.03 -37.88
N ASP A 756 39.67 -7.43 -37.48
CA ASP A 756 40.83 -7.21 -38.36
C ASP A 756 41.72 -8.47 -38.43
N VAL A 757 41.52 -9.42 -37.50
CA VAL A 757 42.23 -10.71 -37.46
C VAL A 757 41.80 -11.60 -38.62
N SER A 758 42.62 -11.66 -39.68
CA SER A 758 42.47 -12.59 -40.80
C SER A 758 43.06 -13.98 -40.53
N GLU A 759 44.02 -14.09 -39.62
CA GLU A 759 44.82 -15.30 -39.34
C GLU A 759 45.06 -15.47 -37.83
N ASP A 760 45.18 -16.73 -37.36
CA ASP A 760 45.13 -17.07 -35.93
C ASP A 760 46.37 -16.61 -35.14
N THR A 761 46.17 -15.98 -33.97
CA THR A 761 47.19 -15.18 -33.26
C THR A 761 47.22 -15.43 -31.74
N PRO A 762 48.39 -15.60 -31.09
CA PRO A 762 48.53 -15.75 -29.63
C PRO A 762 48.73 -14.42 -28.87
N ILE A 763 48.19 -14.28 -27.66
CA ILE A 763 48.21 -13.05 -26.84
C ILE A 763 48.36 -13.31 -25.32
N GLN A 764 48.43 -12.24 -24.52
CA GLN A 764 48.39 -12.25 -23.05
C GLN A 764 47.25 -11.41 -22.47
N ALA A 765 46.82 -11.80 -21.28
CA ALA A 765 45.78 -11.19 -20.46
C ALA A 765 46.34 -10.74 -19.09
N GLU A 766 45.70 -9.73 -18.50
CA GLU A 766 46.02 -9.13 -17.20
C GLU A 766 44.79 -9.18 -16.29
N ILE A 767 44.98 -9.44 -14.98
CA ILE A 767 43.94 -9.52 -13.95
C ILE A 767 44.39 -8.66 -12.77
N THR A 768 43.50 -7.82 -12.21
CA THR A 768 43.78 -6.99 -11.02
C THR A 768 42.63 -7.05 -10.01
N LEU A 769 42.91 -7.50 -8.79
CA LEU A 769 42.00 -7.43 -7.65
C LEU A 769 42.13 -6.06 -6.95
N THR A 770 41.00 -5.43 -6.71
CA THR A 770 40.82 -4.20 -5.93
C THR A 770 39.80 -4.46 -4.82
N TYR A 771 40.07 -4.02 -3.60
CA TYR A 771 39.06 -3.96 -2.53
C TYR A 771 39.28 -2.76 -1.60
N PHE A 772 38.28 -2.44 -0.78
CA PHE A 772 38.36 -1.35 0.20
C PHE A 772 38.42 -1.89 1.62
N GLU A 773 39.52 -1.63 2.31
CA GLU A 773 39.75 -1.96 3.72
C GLU A 773 39.67 -0.67 4.54
N LYS A 774 38.73 -0.59 5.50
CA LYS A 774 38.54 0.60 6.36
C LYS A 774 38.41 1.93 5.57
N GLY A 775 37.91 1.87 4.34
CA GLY A 775 37.79 3.01 3.42
C GLY A 775 39.05 3.29 2.56
N GLN A 776 40.16 2.60 2.78
CA GLN A 776 41.37 2.69 1.95
C GLN A 776 41.33 1.66 0.82
N LYS A 777 41.70 2.07 -0.40
CA LYS A 777 41.83 1.16 -1.56
C LYS A 777 43.06 0.26 -1.40
N ARG A 778 42.91 -1.02 -1.73
CA ARG A 778 43.98 -2.03 -1.85
C ARG A 778 43.90 -2.63 -3.26
N ASP A 779 45.06 -2.80 -3.93
CA ASP A 779 45.17 -3.30 -5.30
C ASP A 779 46.25 -4.40 -5.42
N PHE A 780 46.07 -5.36 -6.32
CA PHE A 780 46.97 -6.49 -6.58
C PHE A 780 46.79 -7.07 -8.00
N SER A 781 47.85 -7.43 -8.73
CA SER A 781 47.79 -7.77 -10.18
C SER A 781 48.55 -9.05 -10.60
N LEU A 782 48.12 -9.68 -11.71
CA LEU A 782 48.60 -10.96 -12.27
C LEU A 782 48.42 -11.01 -13.81
N ALA A 783 49.14 -11.88 -14.54
CA ALA A 783 49.02 -12.04 -16.01
C ALA A 783 49.04 -13.52 -16.50
N VAL A 784 48.34 -13.82 -17.63
CA VAL A 784 48.04 -15.19 -18.14
C VAL A 784 47.92 -15.23 -19.69
N PRO A 785 48.38 -16.26 -20.44
CA PRO A 785 48.33 -16.32 -21.93
C PRO A 785 47.09 -17.02 -22.55
N LEU A 786 46.74 -16.72 -23.82
CA LEU A 786 45.68 -17.40 -24.63
C LEU A 786 45.78 -17.16 -26.18
N ARG A 787 44.86 -17.68 -27.00
CA ARG A 787 44.82 -17.55 -28.49
C ARG A 787 43.50 -16.97 -29.06
N VAL A 788 43.61 -16.28 -30.21
CA VAL A 788 42.53 -15.72 -31.05
C VAL A 788 42.51 -16.40 -32.44
N TYR A 789 41.32 -16.62 -33.02
CA TYR A 789 41.08 -17.21 -34.35
C TYR A 789 40.47 -16.23 -35.36
N SER A 790 40.72 -16.44 -36.66
CA SER A 790 40.27 -15.62 -37.81
C SER A 790 38.79 -15.18 -37.81
N ARG A 791 38.50 -14.02 -38.42
CA ARG A 791 37.15 -13.46 -38.56
C ARG A 791 36.16 -14.25 -39.43
N ARG A 792 36.63 -15.19 -40.25
CA ARG A 792 35.77 -16.14 -40.98
C ARG A 792 35.62 -17.48 -40.28
N ALA A 793 36.40 -17.74 -39.22
CA ALA A 793 36.38 -19.01 -38.50
C ALA A 793 35.06 -19.21 -37.73
N ILE A 794 34.31 -20.24 -38.10
CA ILE A 794 33.18 -20.80 -37.36
C ILE A 794 33.60 -22.15 -36.74
N THR A 795 32.86 -22.59 -35.73
CA THR A 795 33.00 -23.95 -35.18
C THR A 795 31.62 -24.57 -35.03
N TRP A 796 31.43 -25.77 -35.58
CA TRP A 796 30.13 -26.44 -35.66
C TRP A 796 29.72 -27.19 -34.37
N GLN A 797 30.49 -27.03 -33.28
CA GLN A 797 30.09 -27.49 -31.93
C GLN A 797 28.74 -26.92 -31.45
N ASP A 798 28.28 -25.82 -32.06
CA ASP A 798 26.93 -25.28 -31.90
C ASP A 798 26.52 -24.61 -33.22
N SER A 799 25.71 -25.28 -34.06
CA SER A 799 25.37 -24.80 -35.40
C SER A 799 24.65 -23.45 -35.41
N ARG A 800 24.07 -23.03 -34.28
CA ARG A 800 23.48 -21.69 -34.09
C ARG A 800 24.50 -20.56 -34.23
N ARG A 801 25.81 -20.85 -34.19
CA ARG A 801 26.91 -19.89 -34.48
C ARG A 801 26.86 -19.33 -35.90
N VAL A 802 26.18 -20.00 -36.84
CA VAL A 802 25.91 -19.46 -38.18
C VAL A 802 25.24 -18.07 -38.11
N ALA A 803 24.47 -17.81 -37.05
CA ALA A 803 23.83 -16.51 -36.80
C ALA A 803 24.80 -15.33 -36.61
N ASN A 804 26.08 -15.57 -36.27
CA ASN A 804 27.10 -14.51 -36.30
C ASN A 804 27.31 -13.94 -37.72
N PHE A 805 27.07 -14.74 -38.76
CA PHE A 805 27.28 -14.41 -40.18
C PHE A 805 26.02 -13.92 -40.88
N ILE A 806 24.84 -14.18 -40.31
CA ILE A 806 23.56 -13.62 -40.79
C ILE A 806 23.50 -12.14 -40.35
N THR A 807 24.03 -11.23 -41.18
CA THR A 807 24.18 -9.80 -40.89
C THR A 807 23.17 -8.92 -41.64
N PRO A 808 21.91 -8.78 -41.18
CA PRO A 808 20.89 -7.97 -41.85
C PRO A 808 21.21 -6.46 -41.85
N ASN A 809 21.90 -5.95 -40.83
CA ASN A 809 22.19 -4.53 -40.69
C ASN A 809 23.50 -4.09 -41.40
N ASP A 810 24.01 -4.93 -42.30
CA ASP A 810 25.23 -4.66 -43.05
C ASP A 810 24.94 -3.70 -44.23
N PRO A 811 25.65 -2.58 -44.43
CA PRO A 811 25.30 -1.59 -45.45
C PRO A 811 25.13 -2.12 -46.90
N PRO A 812 25.87 -3.13 -47.40
CA PRO A 812 25.60 -3.72 -48.72
C PRO A 812 24.27 -4.48 -48.78
N VAL A 813 23.87 -5.15 -47.68
CA VAL A 813 22.59 -5.85 -47.54
C VAL A 813 21.43 -4.85 -47.50
N ASP A 814 21.55 -3.78 -46.70
CA ASP A 814 20.51 -2.74 -46.63
C ASP A 814 20.38 -1.95 -47.94
N THR A 815 21.50 -1.65 -48.61
CA THR A 815 21.51 -1.02 -49.94
C THR A 815 20.82 -1.90 -50.98
N PHE A 816 21.09 -3.22 -50.96
CA PHE A 816 20.42 -4.18 -51.83
C PHE A 816 18.90 -4.21 -51.55
N LYS A 817 18.49 -4.41 -50.29
CA LYS A 817 17.08 -4.36 -49.86
C LYS A 817 16.40 -3.06 -50.26
N ALA A 818 17.07 -1.91 -50.14
CA ALA A 818 16.50 -0.61 -50.45
C ALA A 818 16.13 -0.48 -51.93
N GLU A 819 16.96 -0.99 -52.85
CA GLU A 819 16.65 -1.01 -54.28
C GLU A 819 15.56 -2.04 -54.63
N VAL A 820 15.52 -3.18 -53.92
CA VAL A 820 14.48 -4.22 -54.09
C VAL A 820 13.09 -3.78 -53.61
N LEU A 821 13.01 -3.08 -52.48
CA LEU A 821 11.75 -2.64 -51.89
C LEU A 821 11.25 -1.30 -52.42
N ARG A 822 12.06 -0.57 -53.20
CA ARG A 822 11.71 0.71 -53.83
C ARG A 822 10.39 0.58 -54.60
N GLU A 823 9.37 1.35 -54.23
CA GLU A 823 8.03 1.12 -54.75
C GLU A 823 7.94 1.25 -56.28
N PRO A 824 7.48 0.21 -57.00
CA PRO A 824 7.20 0.34 -58.42
C PRO A 824 5.94 1.20 -58.60
N ALA A 825 6.01 2.20 -59.48
CA ALA A 825 4.95 3.19 -59.71
C ALA A 825 3.56 2.62 -60.05
N LYS A 826 3.49 1.33 -60.42
CA LYS A 826 2.28 0.50 -60.40
C LYS A 826 2.66 -0.91 -59.90
N SER A 827 2.07 -1.34 -58.79
CA SER A 827 2.15 -2.73 -58.32
C SER A 827 1.11 -3.63 -59.02
N PRO A 828 1.28 -4.97 -59.01
CA PRO A 828 0.32 -5.89 -59.62
C PRO A 828 -1.09 -5.76 -59.03
N LYS A 829 -2.13 -5.85 -59.87
CA LYS A 829 -3.52 -5.74 -59.39
C LYS A 829 -3.83 -6.83 -58.38
N GLY A 830 -4.27 -6.44 -57.19
CA GLY A 830 -4.71 -7.37 -56.15
C GLY A 830 -3.61 -7.92 -55.25
N VAL A 831 -2.34 -7.54 -55.44
CA VAL A 831 -1.21 -8.04 -54.63
C VAL A 831 -1.38 -7.81 -53.11
N THR A 832 -2.18 -6.81 -52.71
CA THR A 832 -2.58 -6.53 -51.32
C THR A 832 -3.47 -7.59 -50.68
N ARG A 833 -3.92 -8.60 -51.43
CA ARG A 833 -4.61 -9.79 -50.90
C ARG A 833 -3.66 -10.94 -50.55
N LEU A 834 -2.39 -10.86 -50.96
CA LEU A 834 -1.37 -11.82 -50.53
C LEU A 834 -0.84 -11.44 -49.15
N ASN A 835 -0.36 -12.43 -48.42
CA ASN A 835 0.38 -12.24 -47.19
C ASN A 835 1.62 -11.35 -47.44
N ALA A 836 1.83 -10.32 -46.62
CA ALA A 836 2.84 -9.30 -46.87
C ALA A 836 4.29 -9.84 -46.85
N PRO A 837 4.70 -10.68 -45.88
CA PRO A 837 5.94 -11.45 -45.95
C PRO A 837 6.15 -12.22 -47.26
N THR A 838 5.14 -12.96 -47.75
CA THR A 838 5.23 -13.68 -49.04
C THR A 838 5.49 -12.73 -50.22
N VAL A 839 4.88 -11.54 -50.23
CA VAL A 839 5.13 -10.51 -51.26
C VAL A 839 6.56 -9.99 -51.20
N ILE A 840 7.10 -9.77 -50.01
CA ILE A 840 8.49 -9.32 -49.79
C ILE A 840 9.48 -10.39 -50.24
N ALA A 841 9.26 -11.65 -49.83
CA ALA A 841 10.12 -12.78 -50.20
C ALA A 841 10.19 -12.99 -51.72
N ALA A 842 9.05 -12.93 -52.41
CA ALA A 842 9.00 -13.03 -53.87
C ALA A 842 9.75 -11.89 -54.60
N ARG A 843 9.81 -10.67 -54.02
CA ARG A 843 10.61 -9.55 -54.56
C ARG A 843 12.11 -9.78 -54.37
N VAL A 844 12.53 -10.14 -53.16
CA VAL A 844 13.94 -10.43 -52.82
C VAL A 844 14.49 -11.55 -53.71
N TRP A 845 13.74 -12.64 -53.85
CA TRP A 845 14.09 -13.75 -54.72
C TRP A 845 14.23 -13.33 -56.20
N SER A 846 13.26 -12.57 -56.71
CA SER A 846 13.27 -12.04 -58.09
C SER A 846 14.49 -11.15 -58.36
N ALA A 847 14.89 -10.34 -57.38
CA ALA A 847 16.02 -9.43 -57.50
C ALA A 847 17.38 -10.13 -57.39
N LEU A 848 17.54 -11.13 -56.51
CA LEU A 848 18.78 -11.92 -56.42
C LEU A 848 19.06 -12.67 -57.74
N GLY A 849 18.01 -13.21 -58.37
CA GLY A 849 18.09 -13.77 -59.71
C GLY A 849 18.48 -12.75 -60.79
N ALA A 850 17.87 -11.56 -60.76
CA ALA A 850 18.19 -10.45 -61.70
C ALA A 850 19.56 -9.79 -61.43
N ALA A 851 20.14 -9.97 -60.23
CA ALA A 851 21.50 -9.55 -59.90
C ALA A 851 22.55 -10.56 -60.40
N GLY A 852 22.15 -11.77 -60.78
CA GLY A 852 23.05 -12.85 -61.23
C GLY A 852 23.74 -13.62 -60.11
N VAL A 853 23.16 -13.65 -58.90
CA VAL A 853 23.64 -14.50 -57.80
C VAL A 853 23.41 -15.97 -58.14
N ARG A 854 24.39 -16.84 -57.88
CA ARG A 854 24.35 -18.28 -58.22
C ARG A 854 25.02 -19.16 -57.17
N PHE A 855 24.57 -20.41 -57.08
CA PHE A 855 25.24 -21.46 -56.30
C PHE A 855 26.55 -21.91 -56.95
N LEU A 856 27.55 -22.22 -56.13
CA LEU A 856 28.87 -22.73 -56.52
C LEU A 856 29.40 -23.63 -55.39
N PRO A 857 29.56 -24.97 -55.59
CA PRO A 857 29.98 -25.89 -54.53
C PRO A 857 31.51 -25.98 -54.33
N ALA A 858 31.96 -26.23 -53.10
CA ALA A 858 33.36 -26.50 -52.76
C ALA A 858 33.92 -27.80 -53.40
N PRO A 859 35.25 -27.85 -53.64
CA PRO A 859 35.93 -29.08 -54.07
C PRO A 859 36.19 -30.08 -52.93
N ASN A 860 36.24 -29.62 -51.67
CA ASN A 860 36.24 -30.42 -50.45
C ASN A 860 35.26 -29.74 -49.49
N ASN A 861 34.11 -30.34 -49.19
CA ASN A 861 33.11 -29.78 -48.28
C ASN A 861 33.49 -30.09 -46.81
N PRO A 862 33.87 -29.10 -45.97
CA PRO A 862 34.27 -29.38 -44.59
C PRO A 862 33.08 -29.72 -43.70
N PHE A 863 31.89 -29.22 -44.02
CA PHE A 863 30.67 -29.36 -43.21
C PHE A 863 30.27 -30.85 -42.99
N GLU A 864 30.41 -31.67 -44.03
CA GLU A 864 30.14 -33.13 -43.96
C GLU A 864 31.21 -33.93 -43.18
N GLN A 865 32.43 -33.40 -43.04
CA GLN A 865 33.54 -34.12 -42.37
C GLN A 865 33.82 -33.61 -40.94
N MET A 866 33.58 -32.32 -40.66
CA MET A 866 33.83 -31.69 -39.36
C MET A 866 32.68 -31.79 -38.37
N SER A 867 31.50 -32.23 -38.81
CA SER A 867 30.36 -32.52 -37.93
C SER A 867 30.52 -33.84 -37.16
N GLU A 868 31.43 -34.74 -37.59
CA GLU A 868 31.64 -36.05 -36.96
C GLU A 868 32.92 -36.16 -36.09
N ASP A 869 33.92 -35.27 -36.25
CA ASP A 869 35.16 -35.29 -35.43
C ASP A 869 35.19 -34.18 -34.35
N PRO A 870 35.09 -34.52 -33.05
CA PRO A 870 35.11 -33.54 -31.97
C PRO A 870 36.51 -32.97 -31.66
N ALA A 871 37.60 -33.47 -32.27
CA ALA A 871 38.96 -33.13 -31.89
C ALA A 871 39.45 -31.77 -32.43
N PHE A 872 39.01 -31.33 -33.62
CA PHE A 872 39.44 -30.04 -34.20
C PHE A 872 38.46 -29.39 -35.21
N PRO A 873 37.28 -28.89 -34.78
CA PRO A 873 36.24 -28.38 -35.67
C PRO A 873 36.35 -26.87 -35.92
N VAL A 874 37.11 -26.43 -36.94
CA VAL A 874 37.17 -25.02 -37.38
C VAL A 874 37.01 -24.93 -38.90
N ASP A 875 35.98 -24.20 -39.31
CA ASP A 875 35.51 -24.08 -40.70
C ASP A 875 35.35 -22.59 -41.10
N TYR A 876 35.08 -22.27 -42.37
CA TYR A 876 35.16 -20.90 -42.91
C TYR A 876 33.98 -20.51 -43.83
N THR A 877 32.98 -19.82 -43.28
CA THR A 877 31.80 -19.31 -44.00
C THR A 877 31.95 -17.83 -44.42
N GLN A 878 31.18 -17.37 -45.40
CA GLN A 878 31.18 -15.97 -45.86
C GLN A 878 30.07 -15.11 -45.23
N PHE A 879 30.38 -13.82 -45.09
CA PHE A 879 29.36 -12.82 -44.77
C PHE A 879 28.56 -12.44 -46.03
N PRO A 880 27.25 -12.11 -45.92
CA PRO A 880 26.38 -11.72 -47.03
C PRO A 880 26.97 -10.70 -48.01
N ARG A 881 27.78 -9.75 -47.53
CA ARG A 881 28.48 -8.78 -48.36
C ARG A 881 29.52 -9.41 -49.31
N ASP A 882 30.25 -10.43 -48.86
CA ASP A 882 31.24 -11.16 -49.66
C ASP A 882 30.51 -11.96 -50.75
N THR A 883 29.38 -12.59 -50.41
CA THR A 883 28.49 -13.33 -51.32
C THR A 883 27.86 -12.40 -52.38
N LEU A 884 27.47 -11.18 -52.00
CA LEU A 884 26.92 -10.14 -52.89
C LEU A 884 27.94 -9.53 -53.85
N ASP A 885 29.22 -9.47 -53.45
CA ASP A 885 30.34 -8.99 -54.28
C ASP A 885 30.78 -10.07 -55.29
N LYS A 886 31.06 -11.28 -54.81
CA LYS A 886 31.42 -12.45 -55.65
C LYS A 886 30.26 -12.96 -56.52
N LYS A 887 29.03 -12.54 -56.23
CA LYS A 887 27.76 -13.05 -56.79
C LYS A 887 27.63 -14.58 -56.70
N SER A 888 28.30 -15.19 -55.74
CA SER A 888 28.34 -16.65 -55.58
C SER A 888 28.81 -17.09 -54.21
N GLY A 889 28.34 -18.26 -53.81
CA GLY A 889 28.70 -18.94 -52.57
C GLY A 889 28.09 -20.33 -52.49
N GLU A 890 28.40 -20.99 -51.37
CA GLU A 890 27.98 -22.35 -51.03
C GLU A 890 26.60 -22.35 -50.33
N CYS A 891 26.18 -23.48 -49.75
CA CYS A 891 24.81 -23.61 -49.23
C CYS A 891 24.54 -22.72 -48.01
N ASP A 892 25.55 -22.54 -47.16
CA ASP A 892 25.59 -21.65 -46.02
C ASP A 892 25.70 -20.18 -46.44
N ASP A 893 26.57 -19.83 -47.39
CA ASP A 893 26.74 -18.47 -47.90
C ASP A 893 25.44 -17.89 -48.49
N LEU A 894 24.74 -18.70 -49.30
CA LEU A 894 23.47 -18.31 -49.91
C LEU A 894 22.34 -18.25 -48.88
N THR A 895 22.35 -19.16 -47.91
CA THR A 895 21.39 -19.15 -46.79
C THR A 895 21.62 -17.91 -45.90
N ASN A 896 22.86 -17.61 -45.52
CA ASN A 896 23.26 -16.39 -44.81
C ASN A 896 22.80 -15.14 -45.54
N LEU A 897 23.03 -15.06 -46.85
CA LEU A 897 22.60 -13.93 -47.69
C LEU A 897 21.08 -13.76 -47.72
N LEU A 898 20.33 -14.80 -48.12
CA LEU A 898 18.87 -14.70 -48.29
C LEU A 898 18.18 -14.39 -46.96
N THR A 899 18.60 -15.05 -45.88
CA THR A 899 18.12 -14.83 -44.52
C THR A 899 18.39 -13.40 -44.06
N SER A 900 19.60 -12.86 -44.31
CA SER A 900 19.95 -11.48 -43.96
C SER A 900 19.14 -10.43 -44.71
N VAL A 901 18.89 -10.62 -46.00
CA VAL A 901 18.09 -9.65 -46.79
C VAL A 901 16.63 -9.65 -46.37
N LEU A 902 16.05 -10.83 -46.04
CA LEU A 902 14.65 -10.93 -45.59
C LEU A 902 14.45 -10.34 -44.19
N GLU A 903 15.37 -10.59 -43.25
CA GLU A 903 15.35 -10.00 -41.92
C GLU A 903 15.54 -8.47 -41.96
N ASN A 904 16.43 -7.98 -42.82
CA ASN A 904 16.59 -6.55 -43.11
C ASN A 904 15.33 -5.95 -43.77
N ALA A 905 14.54 -6.77 -44.49
CA ALA A 905 13.21 -6.45 -45.03
C ALA A 905 12.06 -6.75 -44.05
N THR A 906 12.36 -6.90 -42.75
CA THR A 906 11.46 -7.15 -41.59
C THR A 906 10.69 -8.48 -41.57
N VAL A 907 10.88 -9.35 -42.56
CA VAL A 907 10.31 -10.70 -42.60
C VAL A 907 11.08 -11.61 -41.63
N ARG A 908 10.39 -12.37 -40.77
CA ARG A 908 11.08 -13.37 -39.91
C ARG A 908 11.52 -14.56 -40.75
N THR A 909 12.66 -15.12 -40.39
CA THR A 909 13.29 -16.25 -41.08
C THR A 909 13.77 -17.30 -40.10
N ALA A 910 13.98 -18.52 -40.60
CA ALA A 910 14.58 -19.63 -39.88
C ALA A 910 15.46 -20.42 -40.86
N VAL A 911 16.66 -20.79 -40.44
CA VAL A 911 17.53 -21.70 -41.19
C VAL A 911 17.07 -23.14 -40.92
N LEU A 912 17.04 -23.94 -41.98
CA LEU A 912 16.74 -25.37 -41.93
C LEU A 912 18.07 -26.11 -42.07
N ASP A 913 18.48 -26.76 -40.98
CA ASP A 913 19.75 -27.46 -40.80
C ASP A 913 19.51 -28.96 -41.03
N TYR A 914 20.08 -29.49 -42.12
CA TYR A 914 20.03 -30.90 -42.49
C TYR A 914 21.46 -31.47 -42.52
N PRO A 915 21.64 -32.79 -42.32
CA PRO A 915 22.96 -33.43 -42.48
C PRO A 915 23.55 -33.13 -43.87
N GLY A 916 24.66 -32.39 -43.91
CA GLY A 916 25.36 -32.00 -45.13
C GLY A 916 24.81 -30.77 -45.89
N HIS A 917 23.66 -30.19 -45.53
CA HIS A 917 23.01 -29.14 -46.33
C HIS A 917 22.18 -28.13 -45.52
N LEU A 918 22.24 -26.85 -45.90
CA LEU A 918 21.42 -25.77 -45.31
C LEU A 918 20.40 -25.20 -46.31
N ALA A 919 19.19 -24.91 -45.81
CA ALA A 919 18.17 -24.12 -46.51
C ALA A 919 17.52 -23.12 -45.52
N MET A 920 16.39 -22.50 -45.89
CA MET A 920 15.66 -21.61 -44.97
C MET A 920 14.13 -21.68 -45.14
N MET A 921 13.40 -21.06 -44.21
CA MET A 921 11.97 -20.76 -44.32
C MET A 921 11.65 -19.36 -43.76
N TYR A 922 10.56 -18.75 -44.21
CA TYR A 922 10.12 -17.43 -43.74
C TYR A 922 8.70 -17.46 -43.16
N ASP A 923 8.45 -16.62 -42.16
CA ASP A 923 7.18 -16.55 -41.45
C ASP A 923 6.13 -15.77 -42.26
N THR A 924 4.89 -16.28 -42.32
CA THR A 924 3.74 -15.50 -42.81
C THR A 924 3.17 -14.55 -41.74
N GLY A 925 3.52 -14.75 -40.47
CA GLY A 925 3.09 -13.93 -39.33
C GLY A 925 1.68 -14.25 -38.84
N VAL A 926 1.08 -15.34 -39.29
CA VAL A 926 -0.29 -15.76 -38.97
C VAL A 926 -0.36 -17.27 -38.71
N ALA A 927 -1.29 -17.69 -37.85
CA ALA A 927 -1.48 -19.08 -37.46
C ALA A 927 -2.53 -19.82 -38.31
N ASP A 928 -3.38 -19.07 -39.02
CA ASP A 928 -4.51 -19.60 -39.79
C ASP A 928 -4.17 -19.74 -41.29
N VAL A 929 -4.56 -20.86 -41.88
CA VAL A 929 -4.24 -21.24 -43.27
C VAL A 929 -4.94 -20.33 -44.29
N LEU A 930 -6.11 -19.76 -43.96
CA LEU A 930 -6.83 -18.79 -44.79
C LEU A 930 -6.19 -17.40 -44.71
N GLU A 931 -5.71 -17.00 -43.53
CA GLU A 931 -4.95 -15.77 -43.37
C GLU A 931 -3.62 -15.83 -44.13
N ALA A 932 -2.88 -16.94 -44.03
CA ALA A 932 -1.68 -17.20 -44.82
C ALA A 932 -2.02 -17.24 -46.32
N GLY A 933 -3.09 -17.95 -46.67
CA GLY A 933 -3.65 -18.02 -48.02
C GLY A 933 -2.77 -18.76 -49.02
N LEU A 934 -2.03 -19.76 -48.54
CA LEU A 934 -1.34 -20.76 -49.36
C LEU A 934 -1.87 -22.15 -48.99
N PRO A 935 -1.77 -23.16 -49.87
CA PRO A 935 -2.12 -24.53 -49.54
C PRO A 935 -1.29 -25.04 -48.36
N GLU A 936 -1.92 -25.80 -47.47
CA GLU A 936 -1.30 -26.33 -46.25
C GLU A 936 -0.02 -27.14 -46.53
N ASP A 937 0.06 -27.84 -47.67
CA ASP A 937 1.23 -28.65 -48.03
C ASP A 937 2.48 -27.81 -48.42
N LEU A 938 2.32 -26.50 -48.67
CA LEU A 938 3.42 -25.57 -48.87
C LEU A 938 3.80 -24.80 -47.59
N LEU A 939 3.22 -25.17 -46.44
CA LEU A 939 3.39 -24.51 -45.16
C LEU A 939 4.00 -25.45 -44.10
N ILE A 940 4.78 -24.87 -43.21
CA ILE A 940 5.38 -25.53 -42.04
C ILE A 940 4.85 -24.81 -40.78
N PRO A 941 4.17 -25.50 -39.85
CA PRO A 941 3.80 -24.89 -38.57
C PRO A 941 5.04 -24.79 -37.65
N TYR A 942 5.41 -23.58 -37.25
CA TYR A 942 6.55 -23.30 -36.37
C TYR A 942 6.32 -22.00 -35.56
N ASP A 943 6.79 -21.95 -34.31
CA ASP A 943 6.64 -20.78 -33.40
C ASP A 943 5.20 -20.20 -33.33
N GLY A 944 4.18 -21.06 -33.43
CA GLY A 944 2.78 -20.67 -33.40
C GLY A 944 2.24 -20.00 -34.66
N THR A 945 3.02 -19.91 -35.74
CA THR A 945 2.61 -19.38 -37.05
C THR A 945 2.92 -20.36 -38.18
N LEU A 946 2.49 -20.02 -39.40
CA LEU A 946 2.71 -20.81 -40.62
C LEU A 946 3.87 -20.21 -41.44
N TRP A 947 4.83 -21.05 -41.82
CA TRP A 947 6.08 -20.66 -42.46
C TRP A 947 6.20 -21.28 -43.86
N VAL A 948 6.87 -20.58 -44.77
CA VAL A 948 7.08 -21.02 -46.15
C VAL A 948 8.57 -21.34 -46.37
N PRO A 949 8.95 -22.60 -46.64
CA PRO A 949 10.33 -22.98 -46.91
C PRO A 949 10.80 -22.53 -48.29
N VAL A 950 12.12 -22.31 -48.45
CA VAL A 950 12.78 -21.86 -49.68
C VAL A 950 14.18 -22.51 -49.79
N GLU A 951 14.44 -23.20 -50.90
CA GLU A 951 15.76 -23.77 -51.20
C GLU A 951 16.70 -22.67 -51.73
N ALA A 952 17.65 -22.21 -50.90
CA ALA A 952 18.55 -21.12 -51.24
C ALA A 952 19.43 -21.43 -52.47
N THR A 953 19.81 -22.69 -52.70
CA THR A 953 20.65 -23.10 -53.85
C THR A 953 19.94 -22.95 -55.20
N MET A 954 18.61 -22.79 -55.24
CA MET A 954 17.84 -22.56 -56.47
C MET A 954 17.76 -21.10 -56.93
N VAL A 955 18.50 -20.18 -56.28
CA VAL A 955 18.50 -18.74 -56.59
C VAL A 955 18.60 -18.47 -58.10
N GLY A 956 17.62 -17.73 -58.64
CA GLY A 956 17.45 -17.47 -60.08
C GLY A 956 16.36 -18.29 -60.78
N SER A 957 15.88 -19.38 -60.18
CA SER A 957 14.71 -20.17 -60.64
C SER A 957 13.37 -19.47 -60.31
N PRO A 958 12.21 -19.94 -60.80
CA PRO A 958 10.89 -19.46 -60.34
C PRO A 958 10.72 -19.64 -58.83
N PHE A 959 10.11 -18.65 -58.16
CA PHE A 959 10.00 -18.63 -56.69
C PHE A 959 9.19 -19.81 -56.15
N LEU A 960 8.06 -20.14 -56.78
CA LEU A 960 7.17 -21.21 -56.33
C LEU A 960 7.82 -22.61 -56.44
N ASP A 961 8.78 -22.81 -57.35
CA ASP A 961 9.49 -24.09 -57.49
C ASP A 961 10.56 -24.28 -56.40
N ALA A 962 11.25 -23.21 -56.01
CA ALA A 962 12.15 -23.22 -54.85
C ALA A 962 11.40 -23.45 -53.53
N VAL A 963 10.16 -22.95 -53.42
CA VAL A 963 9.25 -23.25 -52.31
C VAL A 963 8.83 -24.73 -52.31
N ARG A 964 8.35 -25.25 -53.45
CA ARG A 964 7.93 -26.66 -53.60
C ARG A 964 9.06 -27.63 -53.26
N LYS A 965 10.27 -27.41 -53.76
CA LYS A 965 11.42 -28.31 -53.50
C LYS A 965 11.76 -28.34 -52.00
N ALA A 966 11.82 -27.18 -51.35
CA ALA A 966 12.11 -27.11 -49.92
C ALA A 966 10.97 -27.67 -49.05
N ALA A 967 9.71 -27.46 -49.42
CA ALA A 967 8.55 -28.08 -48.76
C ALA A 967 8.51 -29.61 -48.92
N PHE A 968 9.11 -30.15 -49.99
CA PHE A 968 9.32 -31.59 -50.16
C PHE A 968 10.49 -32.10 -49.29
N GLN A 969 11.67 -31.48 -49.41
CA GLN A 969 12.88 -31.84 -48.64
C GLN A 969 12.63 -31.82 -47.12
N TYR A 970 11.93 -30.79 -46.62
CA TYR A 970 11.58 -30.71 -45.20
C TYR A 970 10.66 -31.86 -44.77
N ARG A 971 9.61 -32.18 -45.54
CA ARG A 971 8.68 -33.28 -45.23
C ARG A 971 9.39 -34.66 -45.23
N GLU A 972 10.33 -34.87 -46.13
CA GLU A 972 11.18 -36.06 -46.17
C GLU A 972 12.08 -36.15 -44.92
N MET A 973 12.90 -35.13 -44.67
CA MET A 973 13.91 -35.14 -43.59
C MET A 973 13.31 -35.01 -42.16
N ALA A 974 12.15 -34.37 -42.01
CA ALA A 974 11.47 -34.25 -40.72
C ALA A 974 10.83 -35.59 -40.27
N THR A 975 10.42 -36.43 -41.22
CA THR A 975 9.88 -37.77 -40.93
C THR A 975 10.94 -38.70 -40.33
N ASP A 976 12.20 -38.53 -40.77
CA ASP A 976 13.39 -39.20 -40.24
C ASP A 976 13.97 -38.54 -38.96
N GLY A 977 13.39 -37.42 -38.50
CA GLY A 977 13.88 -36.66 -37.35
C GLY A 977 15.22 -35.94 -37.56
N LYS A 978 15.64 -35.75 -38.82
CA LYS A 978 16.96 -35.21 -39.20
C LYS A 978 16.98 -33.70 -39.50
N ALA A 979 15.82 -33.07 -39.64
CA ALA A 979 15.71 -31.63 -39.89
C ALA A 979 15.69 -30.83 -38.57
N THR A 980 16.67 -29.94 -38.38
CA THR A 980 16.73 -29.01 -37.25
C THR A 980 16.36 -27.60 -37.71
N VAL A 981 15.70 -26.81 -36.85
CA VAL A 981 15.31 -25.42 -37.15
C VAL A 981 16.12 -24.44 -36.29
N ILE A 982 16.87 -23.55 -36.94
CA ILE A 982 17.66 -22.48 -36.31
C ILE A 982 17.01 -21.13 -36.65
N ASP A 983 16.19 -20.62 -35.74
CA ASP A 983 15.68 -19.24 -35.80
C ASP A 983 16.84 -18.25 -35.50
N PRO A 984 17.23 -17.35 -36.43
CA PRO A 984 18.29 -16.37 -36.22
C PRO A 984 17.98 -15.39 -35.10
N ARG A 985 16.72 -14.98 -34.89
CA ARG A 985 16.33 -14.05 -33.82
C ARG A 985 16.44 -14.69 -32.43
N LEU A 986 16.27 -16.01 -32.32
CA LEU A 986 16.58 -16.78 -31.11
C LEU A 986 18.09 -16.98 -30.97
N ALA A 987 18.79 -17.34 -32.06
CA ALA A 987 20.23 -17.53 -32.06
C ALA A 987 20.99 -16.24 -31.71
N TRP A 988 20.63 -15.09 -32.29
CA TRP A 988 21.25 -13.77 -32.08
C TRP A 988 21.23 -13.27 -30.63
N LYS A 989 20.31 -13.77 -29.79
CA LYS A 989 20.33 -13.49 -28.34
C LYS A 989 21.65 -13.98 -27.71
N THR A 990 22.16 -15.10 -28.23
CA THR A 990 23.43 -15.73 -27.86
C THR A 990 24.55 -15.28 -28.80
N TYR A 991 24.41 -15.56 -30.09
CA TYR A 991 25.39 -15.36 -31.16
C TYR A 991 25.00 -14.17 -32.05
N GLU A 992 25.15 -12.95 -31.53
CA GLU A 992 24.82 -11.72 -32.28
C GLU A 992 25.51 -11.63 -33.65
N PRO A 993 24.90 -10.96 -34.65
CA PRO A 993 25.54 -10.69 -35.92
C PRO A 993 26.83 -9.89 -35.75
N ALA A 994 27.88 -10.24 -36.50
CA ALA A 994 29.10 -9.46 -36.54
C ALA A 994 28.84 -8.04 -37.06
N THR A 995 29.32 -7.01 -36.34
CA THR A 995 29.27 -5.62 -36.84
C THR A 995 30.57 -5.33 -37.57
N LEU A 996 30.60 -5.76 -38.84
CA LEU A 996 31.75 -5.66 -39.73
C LEU A 996 32.22 -4.20 -39.94
N PRO A 997 33.51 -3.97 -40.18
CA PRO A 997 34.03 -2.66 -40.60
C PRO A 997 33.29 -2.10 -41.84
N LYS A 998 33.42 -0.78 -42.07
CA LYS A 998 32.84 -0.12 -43.25
C LYS A 998 33.28 -0.85 -44.53
N PRO A 999 32.36 -1.21 -45.44
CA PRO A 999 32.73 -1.84 -46.70
C PRO A 999 33.47 -0.87 -47.63
N ASP A 1000 34.38 -1.42 -48.42
CA ASP A 1000 35.07 -0.80 -49.56
C ASP A 1000 34.48 -1.23 -50.91
N GLN A 1001 33.67 -2.30 -50.94
CA GLN A 1001 32.96 -2.79 -52.14
C GLN A 1001 31.88 -1.83 -52.67
N ALA A 1002 31.57 -1.96 -53.96
CA ALA A 1002 30.47 -1.25 -54.60
C ALA A 1002 29.09 -1.92 -54.32
N ALA A 1003 28.01 -1.17 -54.57
CA ALA A 1003 26.65 -1.71 -54.48
C ALA A 1003 26.35 -2.71 -55.60
N THR A 1004 25.78 -3.87 -55.26
CA THR A 1004 25.43 -4.92 -56.22
C THR A 1004 24.31 -4.48 -57.16
N ALA A 1005 24.63 -4.29 -58.45
CA ALA A 1005 23.66 -3.90 -59.48
C ALA A 1005 22.60 -4.98 -59.75
N VAL A 1006 21.35 -4.55 -59.90
CA VAL A 1006 20.16 -5.38 -60.18
C VAL A 1006 19.47 -4.86 -61.46
N ASP A 1007 19.09 -5.75 -62.38
CA ASP A 1007 18.23 -5.37 -63.51
C ASP A 1007 16.78 -5.18 -63.01
N ALA A 1008 16.35 -3.92 -62.90
CA ALA A 1008 15.00 -3.57 -62.45
C ALA A 1008 13.88 -4.02 -63.42
N GLY A 1009 14.19 -4.24 -64.70
CA GLY A 1009 13.25 -4.75 -65.70
C GLY A 1009 13.02 -6.26 -65.55
N ASP A 1010 14.10 -7.04 -65.46
CA ASP A 1010 14.02 -8.49 -65.24
C ASP A 1010 13.49 -8.83 -63.85
N SER A 1011 13.94 -8.11 -62.80
CA SER A 1011 13.42 -8.23 -61.44
C SER A 1011 11.90 -7.99 -61.37
N LYS A 1012 11.41 -6.91 -62.00
CA LYS A 1012 9.97 -6.63 -62.08
C LYS A 1012 9.21 -7.74 -62.81
N LYS A 1013 9.73 -8.22 -63.94
CA LYS A 1013 9.10 -9.28 -64.74
C LYS A 1013 8.97 -10.60 -63.97
N ARG A 1014 10.02 -11.00 -63.23
CA ARG A 1014 10.04 -12.18 -62.36
C ARG A 1014 9.02 -12.05 -61.21
N PHE A 1015 8.93 -10.86 -60.60
CA PHE A 1015 7.97 -10.60 -59.53
C PHE A 1015 6.52 -10.57 -60.05
N GLU A 1016 6.25 -9.98 -61.21
CA GLU A 1016 4.90 -9.96 -61.80
C GLU A 1016 4.38 -11.36 -62.13
N ALA A 1017 5.24 -12.26 -62.62
CA ALA A 1017 4.88 -13.67 -62.80
C ALA A 1017 4.58 -14.35 -61.45
N SER A 1018 5.52 -14.26 -60.50
CA SER A 1018 5.40 -14.89 -59.17
C SER A 1018 4.14 -14.43 -58.41
N ALA A 1019 3.82 -13.14 -58.45
CA ALA A 1019 2.64 -12.58 -57.79
C ALA A 1019 1.32 -13.03 -58.44
N GLY A 1020 1.31 -13.30 -59.76
CA GLY A 1020 0.15 -13.85 -60.46
C GLY A 1020 -0.17 -15.29 -60.03
N GLU A 1021 0.86 -16.15 -59.98
CA GLU A 1021 0.73 -17.54 -59.54
C GLU A 1021 0.22 -17.63 -58.09
N LEU A 1022 0.78 -16.82 -57.19
CA LEU A 1022 0.39 -16.77 -55.78
C LEU A 1022 -1.07 -16.30 -55.59
N LEU A 1023 -1.55 -15.33 -56.38
CA LEU A 1023 -2.94 -14.84 -56.28
C LEU A 1023 -3.97 -15.87 -56.73
N GLU A 1024 -3.69 -16.59 -57.81
CA GLU A 1024 -4.50 -17.71 -58.28
C GLU A 1024 -4.51 -18.86 -57.26
N LEU A 1025 -3.39 -19.10 -56.58
CA LEU A 1025 -3.27 -20.14 -55.55
C LEU A 1025 -4.08 -19.78 -54.30
N ARG A 1026 -4.01 -18.52 -53.84
CA ARG A 1026 -4.82 -18.05 -52.68
C ARG A 1026 -6.31 -18.12 -52.93
N TYR A 1027 -6.78 -17.69 -54.12
CA TYR A 1027 -8.19 -17.77 -54.48
C TYR A 1027 -8.72 -19.22 -54.39
N LYS A 1028 -7.94 -20.19 -54.86
CA LYS A 1028 -8.26 -21.62 -54.81
C LYS A 1028 -8.26 -22.15 -53.37
N ALA A 1029 -7.30 -21.77 -52.54
CA ALA A 1029 -7.25 -22.18 -51.13
C ALA A 1029 -8.49 -21.70 -50.35
N LEU A 1030 -8.81 -20.40 -50.42
CA LEU A 1030 -9.95 -19.81 -49.71
C LEU A 1030 -11.29 -20.43 -50.13
N THR A 1031 -11.49 -20.67 -51.44
CA THR A 1031 -12.75 -21.24 -51.96
C THR A 1031 -12.85 -22.75 -51.74
N ALA A 1032 -11.73 -23.47 -51.68
CA ALA A 1032 -11.70 -24.89 -51.34
C ALA A 1032 -12.04 -25.15 -49.86
N GLU A 1033 -11.49 -24.36 -48.93
CA GLU A 1033 -11.76 -24.54 -47.49
C GLU A 1033 -13.22 -24.22 -47.13
N ILE A 1034 -13.79 -23.13 -47.65
CA ILE A 1034 -15.21 -22.82 -47.42
C ILE A 1034 -16.10 -23.94 -47.98
N LYS A 1035 -15.71 -24.56 -49.11
CA LYS A 1035 -16.40 -25.76 -49.63
C LYS A 1035 -16.20 -26.96 -48.70
N ALA A 1036 -14.99 -27.23 -48.21
CA ALA A 1036 -14.73 -28.35 -47.31
C ALA A 1036 -15.56 -28.27 -46.02
N ARG A 1037 -15.72 -27.07 -45.45
CA ARG A 1037 -16.63 -26.82 -44.31
C ARG A 1037 -18.10 -27.05 -44.67
N MET A 1038 -18.55 -26.61 -45.86
CA MET A 1038 -19.91 -26.93 -46.34
C MET A 1038 -20.13 -28.43 -46.59
N ASP A 1039 -19.11 -29.15 -47.08
CA ASP A 1039 -19.16 -30.60 -47.32
C ASP A 1039 -19.14 -31.40 -46.00
N ALA A 1040 -18.58 -30.85 -44.91
CA ALA A 1040 -18.44 -31.50 -43.60
C ALA A 1040 -19.56 -31.13 -42.59
N ASP A 1041 -19.80 -29.84 -42.38
CA ASP A 1041 -20.77 -29.32 -41.40
C ASP A 1041 -22.17 -29.08 -42.01
N GLY A 1042 -22.27 -29.12 -43.34
CA GLY A 1042 -23.48 -28.81 -44.10
C GLY A 1042 -23.57 -27.35 -44.56
N GLU A 1043 -24.48 -27.08 -45.51
CA GLU A 1043 -24.75 -25.71 -45.96
C GLU A 1043 -25.41 -24.87 -44.85
N SER A 1044 -24.83 -23.70 -44.54
CA SER A 1044 -25.41 -22.72 -43.63
C SER A 1044 -25.38 -21.31 -44.21
N ALA A 1045 -26.30 -20.45 -43.75
CA ALA A 1045 -26.35 -19.05 -44.18
C ALA A 1045 -25.01 -18.32 -43.89
N THR A 1046 -24.37 -18.62 -42.76
CA THR A 1046 -23.06 -18.05 -42.38
C THR A 1046 -21.95 -18.43 -43.35
N LEU A 1047 -21.83 -19.72 -43.73
CA LEU A 1047 -20.81 -20.16 -44.68
C LEU A 1047 -21.03 -19.59 -46.08
N TRP A 1048 -22.29 -19.49 -46.54
CA TRP A 1048 -22.61 -18.85 -47.82
C TRP A 1048 -22.37 -17.34 -47.82
N ASN A 1049 -22.63 -16.65 -46.70
CA ASN A 1049 -22.30 -15.23 -46.54
C ASN A 1049 -20.77 -15.01 -46.55
N GLN A 1050 -20.00 -15.86 -45.86
CA GLN A 1050 -18.53 -15.85 -45.91
C GLN A 1050 -18.01 -16.07 -47.34
N ARG A 1051 -18.60 -17.03 -48.08
CA ARG A 1051 -18.26 -17.24 -49.50
C ARG A 1051 -18.50 -15.99 -50.34
N GLY A 1052 -19.66 -15.33 -50.17
CA GLY A 1052 -20.00 -14.12 -50.92
C GLY A 1052 -18.97 -12.99 -50.72
N LEU A 1053 -18.45 -12.85 -49.49
CA LEU A 1053 -17.38 -11.89 -49.19
C LEU A 1053 -16.07 -12.23 -49.92
N VAL A 1054 -15.66 -13.49 -49.98
CA VAL A 1054 -14.43 -13.91 -50.70
C VAL A 1054 -14.56 -13.69 -52.20
N GLU A 1055 -15.68 -14.12 -52.81
CA GLU A 1055 -15.93 -13.92 -54.25
C GLU A 1055 -15.95 -12.41 -54.58
N ALA A 1056 -16.60 -11.58 -53.76
CA ALA A 1056 -16.62 -10.13 -53.92
C ALA A 1056 -15.21 -9.51 -53.82
N GLN A 1057 -14.44 -9.89 -52.81
CA GLN A 1057 -13.07 -9.41 -52.62
C GLN A 1057 -12.18 -9.67 -53.84
N PHE A 1058 -12.31 -10.82 -54.50
CA PHE A 1058 -11.54 -11.18 -55.70
C PHE A 1058 -12.14 -10.65 -57.02
N GLY A 1059 -13.23 -9.87 -56.96
CA GLY A 1059 -13.87 -9.25 -58.13
C GLY A 1059 -14.83 -10.17 -58.89
N LYS A 1060 -15.27 -11.27 -58.27
CA LYS A 1060 -16.25 -12.24 -58.79
C LYS A 1060 -17.67 -11.81 -58.39
N SER A 1061 -18.07 -10.59 -58.72
CA SER A 1061 -19.31 -9.97 -58.20
C SER A 1061 -20.60 -10.75 -58.48
N ALA A 1062 -20.64 -11.53 -59.59
CA ALA A 1062 -21.77 -12.39 -59.92
C ALA A 1062 -21.87 -13.63 -58.99
N ASP A 1063 -20.72 -14.27 -58.72
CA ASP A 1063 -20.63 -15.40 -57.79
C ASP A 1063 -20.86 -14.95 -56.34
N ALA A 1064 -20.45 -13.73 -56.00
CA ALA A 1064 -20.75 -13.07 -54.73
C ALA A 1064 -22.26 -12.86 -54.51
N GLU A 1065 -22.96 -12.25 -55.48
CA GLU A 1065 -24.41 -12.03 -55.38
C GLU A 1065 -25.15 -13.36 -55.24
N LYS A 1066 -24.74 -14.39 -56.01
CA LYS A 1066 -25.29 -15.75 -55.91
C LYS A 1066 -25.09 -16.36 -54.53
N ALA A 1067 -23.91 -16.22 -53.93
CA ALA A 1067 -23.61 -16.75 -52.59
C ALA A 1067 -24.40 -16.03 -51.49
N PHE A 1068 -24.52 -14.70 -51.52
CA PHE A 1068 -25.36 -13.97 -50.55
C PHE A 1068 -26.85 -14.30 -50.70
N ARG A 1069 -27.36 -14.46 -51.94
CA ARG A 1069 -28.74 -14.90 -52.16
C ARG A 1069 -28.98 -16.31 -51.61
N ARG A 1070 -28.02 -17.24 -51.80
CA ARG A 1070 -28.07 -18.58 -51.21
C ARG A 1070 -28.05 -18.56 -49.67
N ALA A 1071 -27.36 -17.60 -49.05
CA ALA A 1071 -27.46 -17.41 -47.59
C ALA A 1071 -28.89 -17.05 -47.14
N LEU A 1072 -29.59 -16.20 -47.90
CA LEU A 1072 -30.98 -15.80 -47.61
C LEU A 1072 -32.04 -16.87 -47.95
N GLU A 1073 -31.71 -17.85 -48.80
CA GLU A 1073 -32.54 -19.05 -48.99
C GLU A 1073 -32.51 -19.97 -47.76
N LEU A 1074 -31.45 -19.89 -46.93
CA LEU A 1074 -31.26 -20.69 -45.72
C LEU A 1074 -31.68 -19.95 -44.45
N ASP A 1075 -31.45 -18.64 -44.39
CA ASP A 1075 -31.93 -17.73 -43.35
C ASP A 1075 -32.42 -16.41 -43.97
N ALA A 1076 -33.72 -16.33 -44.22
CA ALA A 1076 -34.37 -15.14 -44.77
C ALA A 1076 -34.33 -13.92 -43.83
N THR A 1077 -33.95 -14.12 -42.56
CA THR A 1077 -33.77 -13.09 -41.54
C THR A 1077 -32.31 -12.70 -41.33
N SER A 1078 -31.36 -13.19 -42.13
CA SER A 1078 -29.93 -12.91 -41.93
C SER A 1078 -29.57 -11.45 -42.21
N ALA A 1079 -29.58 -10.61 -41.17
CA ALA A 1079 -29.22 -9.19 -41.23
C ALA A 1079 -27.87 -8.98 -41.94
N SER A 1080 -26.85 -9.79 -41.58
CA SER A 1080 -25.52 -9.71 -42.18
C SER A 1080 -25.50 -9.93 -43.70
N ALA A 1081 -26.28 -10.88 -44.23
CA ALA A 1081 -26.33 -11.14 -45.67
C ALA A 1081 -27.21 -10.13 -46.42
N LEU A 1082 -28.26 -9.60 -45.79
CA LEU A 1082 -29.07 -8.48 -46.29
C LEU A 1082 -28.23 -7.20 -46.40
N ASN A 1083 -27.44 -6.85 -45.37
CA ASN A 1083 -26.53 -5.72 -45.39
C ASN A 1083 -25.44 -5.90 -46.47
N ASN A 1084 -24.91 -7.11 -46.66
CA ASN A 1084 -23.91 -7.40 -47.70
C ASN A 1084 -24.46 -7.30 -49.13
N LEU A 1085 -25.69 -7.76 -49.39
CA LEU A 1085 -26.39 -7.50 -50.66
C LEU A 1085 -26.65 -6.01 -50.87
N GLY A 1086 -27.05 -5.29 -49.81
CA GLY A 1086 -27.19 -3.84 -49.84
C GLY A 1086 -25.89 -3.13 -50.22
N ASN A 1087 -24.75 -3.55 -49.66
CA ASN A 1087 -23.43 -3.04 -50.01
C ASN A 1087 -23.07 -3.30 -51.48
N LEU A 1088 -23.28 -4.54 -51.98
CA LEU A 1088 -22.99 -4.90 -53.37
C LEU A 1088 -23.87 -4.13 -54.37
N ALA A 1089 -25.15 -3.91 -54.03
CA ALA A 1089 -26.06 -3.06 -54.81
C ALA A 1089 -25.64 -1.59 -54.76
N TYR A 1090 -25.21 -1.07 -53.61
CA TYR A 1090 -24.73 0.30 -53.44
C TYR A 1090 -23.45 0.58 -54.24
N GLU A 1091 -22.47 -0.34 -54.23
CA GLU A 1091 -21.26 -0.23 -55.06
C GLU A 1091 -21.58 -0.27 -56.56
N ALA A 1092 -22.57 -1.07 -56.96
CA ALA A 1092 -23.10 -1.09 -58.32
C ALA A 1092 -24.01 0.11 -58.68
N GLY A 1093 -24.14 1.11 -57.79
CA GLY A 1093 -24.94 2.32 -57.98
C GLY A 1093 -26.46 2.12 -57.86
N ARG A 1094 -26.92 0.93 -57.47
CA ARG A 1094 -28.34 0.54 -57.36
C ARG A 1094 -28.90 0.91 -55.99
N TYR A 1095 -28.79 2.19 -55.61
CA TYR A 1095 -29.10 2.70 -54.27
C TYR A 1095 -30.53 2.40 -53.79
N GLY A 1096 -31.49 2.24 -54.72
CA GLY A 1096 -32.87 1.85 -54.40
C GLY A 1096 -33.00 0.42 -53.87
N GLU A 1097 -32.27 -0.54 -54.46
CA GLU A 1097 -32.19 -1.92 -53.96
C GLU A 1097 -31.47 -1.94 -52.60
N ALA A 1098 -30.35 -1.22 -52.48
CA ALA A 1098 -29.60 -1.09 -51.24
C ALA A 1098 -30.48 -0.56 -50.08
N ALA A 1099 -31.24 0.51 -50.30
CA ALA A 1099 -32.16 1.08 -49.31
C ALA A 1099 -33.36 0.19 -48.93
N VAL A 1100 -33.62 -0.88 -49.69
CA VAL A 1100 -34.61 -1.93 -49.36
C VAL A 1100 -33.95 -3.02 -48.52
N ASP A 1101 -32.78 -3.53 -48.94
CA ASP A 1101 -32.13 -4.64 -48.23
C ASP A 1101 -31.50 -4.20 -46.90
N TYR A 1102 -30.98 -2.98 -46.79
CA TYR A 1102 -30.60 -2.40 -45.49
C TYR A 1102 -31.81 -2.26 -44.53
N ARG A 1103 -33.01 -1.92 -45.03
CA ARG A 1103 -34.22 -1.84 -44.20
C ARG A 1103 -34.68 -3.21 -43.69
N LYS A 1104 -34.56 -4.26 -44.52
CA LYS A 1104 -34.78 -5.64 -44.07
C LYS A 1104 -33.77 -6.04 -42.99
N SER A 1105 -32.50 -5.64 -43.16
CA SER A 1105 -31.45 -5.88 -42.17
C SER A 1105 -31.77 -5.22 -40.83
N ALA A 1106 -32.18 -3.95 -40.80
CA ALA A 1106 -32.56 -3.25 -39.57
C ALA A 1106 -33.87 -3.77 -38.94
N ALA A 1107 -34.73 -4.42 -39.71
CA ALA A 1107 -35.91 -5.10 -39.19
C ALA A 1107 -35.57 -6.47 -38.54
N ALA A 1108 -34.43 -7.05 -38.89
CA ALA A 1108 -33.92 -8.29 -38.30
C ALA A 1108 -32.98 -8.04 -37.10
N ASP A 1109 -32.17 -6.98 -37.15
CA ASP A 1109 -31.39 -6.47 -36.01
C ASP A 1109 -31.64 -4.95 -35.83
N PRO A 1110 -32.56 -4.56 -34.94
CA PRO A 1110 -32.88 -3.16 -34.70
C PRO A 1110 -31.83 -2.37 -33.90
N GLU A 1111 -30.85 -3.03 -33.27
CA GLU A 1111 -29.86 -2.36 -32.41
C GLU A 1111 -28.54 -2.04 -33.16
N ASP A 1112 -28.34 -2.57 -34.38
CA ASP A 1112 -27.19 -2.23 -35.24
C ASP A 1112 -27.29 -0.80 -35.82
N ALA A 1113 -26.71 0.15 -35.08
CA ALA A 1113 -26.56 1.55 -35.48
C ALA A 1113 -25.84 1.74 -36.84
N GLY A 1114 -24.99 0.81 -37.25
CA GLY A 1114 -24.29 0.83 -38.54
C GLY A 1114 -25.21 0.55 -39.73
N VAL A 1115 -26.16 -0.38 -39.58
CA VAL A 1115 -27.19 -0.65 -40.59
C VAL A 1115 -28.15 0.54 -40.72
N TRP A 1116 -28.59 1.13 -39.61
CA TRP A 1116 -29.39 2.36 -39.61
C TRP A 1116 -28.69 3.52 -40.34
N LEU A 1117 -27.38 3.66 -40.13
CA LEU A 1117 -26.56 4.65 -40.85
C LEU A 1117 -26.42 4.33 -42.35
N ASN A 1118 -26.38 3.05 -42.75
CA ASN A 1118 -26.40 2.64 -44.16
C ASN A 1118 -27.73 2.94 -44.85
N ILE A 1119 -28.87 2.77 -44.17
CA ILE A 1119 -30.19 3.23 -44.66
C ILE A 1119 -30.14 4.74 -44.94
N ALA A 1120 -29.66 5.54 -43.98
CA ALA A 1120 -29.54 6.99 -44.14
C ALA A 1120 -28.65 7.38 -45.34
N ARG A 1121 -27.49 6.73 -45.49
CA ARG A 1121 -26.57 6.95 -46.63
C ARG A 1121 -27.23 6.66 -47.97
N ALA A 1122 -27.94 5.53 -48.10
CA ALA A 1122 -28.64 5.16 -49.32
C ALA A 1122 -29.78 6.14 -49.66
N LEU A 1123 -30.51 6.64 -48.66
CA LEU A 1123 -31.56 7.64 -48.84
C LEU A 1123 -31.00 9.01 -49.28
N VAL A 1124 -29.89 9.48 -48.70
CA VAL A 1124 -29.19 10.69 -49.16
C VAL A 1124 -28.72 10.53 -50.62
N LYS A 1125 -28.20 9.34 -51.01
CA LYS A 1125 -27.85 9.06 -52.42
C LYS A 1125 -29.05 9.02 -53.38
N LEU A 1126 -30.25 8.83 -52.87
CA LEU A 1126 -31.51 8.92 -53.62
C LEU A 1126 -32.14 10.33 -53.57
N GLY A 1127 -31.49 11.32 -52.95
CA GLY A 1127 -32.02 12.68 -52.76
C GLY A 1127 -33.14 12.76 -51.70
N LYS A 1128 -33.34 11.71 -50.91
CA LYS A 1128 -34.41 11.58 -49.90
C LYS A 1128 -33.89 12.00 -48.51
N THR A 1129 -33.24 13.16 -48.40
CA THR A 1129 -32.57 13.61 -47.16
C THR A 1129 -33.55 13.79 -45.98
N ASP A 1130 -34.83 14.06 -46.22
CA ASP A 1130 -35.85 14.06 -45.15
C ASP A 1130 -36.14 12.65 -44.60
N GLU A 1131 -36.28 11.63 -45.45
CA GLU A 1131 -36.46 10.22 -45.02
C GLU A 1131 -35.21 9.67 -44.32
N ALA A 1132 -34.03 10.26 -44.57
CA ALA A 1132 -32.78 9.86 -43.92
C ALA A 1132 -32.68 10.29 -42.45
N LYS A 1133 -33.51 11.24 -41.99
CA LYS A 1133 -33.40 11.86 -40.65
C LYS A 1133 -33.68 10.87 -39.52
N GLU A 1134 -34.76 10.10 -39.61
CA GLU A 1134 -35.16 9.11 -38.61
C GLU A 1134 -34.08 7.99 -38.47
N PRO A 1135 -33.70 7.25 -39.53
CA PRO A 1135 -32.62 6.26 -39.46
C PRO A 1135 -31.31 6.80 -38.87
N ALA A 1136 -30.91 8.02 -39.27
CA ALA A 1136 -29.68 8.63 -38.76
C ALA A 1136 -29.80 9.04 -37.28
N GLN A 1137 -30.98 9.49 -36.82
CA GLN A 1137 -31.23 9.77 -35.41
C GLN A 1137 -31.23 8.49 -34.57
N THR A 1138 -31.85 7.40 -35.05
CA THR A 1138 -31.83 6.09 -34.41
C THR A 1138 -30.40 5.58 -34.20
N ALA A 1139 -29.54 5.67 -35.23
CA ALA A 1139 -28.12 5.34 -35.12
C ALA A 1139 -27.41 6.14 -34.02
N ALA A 1140 -27.69 7.45 -33.92
CA ALA A 1140 -27.08 8.36 -32.93
C ALA A 1140 -27.69 8.31 -31.51
N SER A 1141 -28.79 7.58 -31.33
CA SER A 1141 -29.33 7.21 -30.02
C SER A 1141 -28.80 5.87 -29.52
N LEU A 1142 -28.62 4.89 -30.42
CA LEU A 1142 -28.04 3.58 -30.13
C LEU A 1142 -26.53 3.69 -29.83
N ASP A 1143 -25.78 4.40 -30.69
CA ASP A 1143 -24.41 4.80 -30.41
C ASP A 1143 -24.26 6.35 -30.39
N PRO A 1144 -24.15 6.95 -29.18
CA PRO A 1144 -23.87 8.37 -29.01
C PRO A 1144 -22.59 8.88 -29.69
N SER A 1145 -21.64 8.02 -30.06
CA SER A 1145 -20.41 8.41 -30.77
C SER A 1145 -20.69 8.85 -32.22
N LEU A 1146 -21.72 8.29 -32.86
CA LEU A 1146 -22.06 8.57 -34.27
C LEU A 1146 -22.68 9.95 -34.50
N ARG A 1147 -22.94 10.72 -33.43
CA ARG A 1147 -23.65 12.01 -33.48
C ARG A 1147 -23.03 13.02 -34.45
N GLU A 1148 -21.70 13.13 -34.50
CA GLU A 1148 -21.04 14.04 -35.45
C GLU A 1148 -21.16 13.56 -36.89
N GLN A 1149 -21.03 12.25 -37.14
CA GLN A 1149 -21.16 11.66 -38.47
C GLN A 1149 -22.59 11.82 -39.02
N VAL A 1150 -23.59 11.64 -38.15
CA VAL A 1150 -25.01 11.87 -38.45
C VAL A 1150 -25.29 13.35 -38.74
N GLN A 1151 -24.73 14.27 -37.94
CA GLN A 1151 -24.83 15.70 -38.21
C GLN A 1151 -24.11 16.15 -39.48
N ALA A 1152 -23.09 15.42 -39.95
CA ALA A 1152 -22.45 15.68 -41.23
C ALA A 1152 -23.28 15.12 -42.40
N LEU A 1153 -23.79 13.89 -42.28
CA LEU A 1153 -24.58 13.21 -43.31
C LEU A 1153 -25.89 13.96 -43.63
N LEU A 1154 -26.57 14.51 -42.61
CA LEU A 1154 -27.82 15.26 -42.78
C LEU A 1154 -27.63 16.73 -43.23
N LYS A 1155 -26.39 17.12 -43.60
CA LYS A 1155 -26.05 18.41 -44.23
C LYS A 1155 -25.67 18.26 -45.71
N MET A 1156 -25.86 17.06 -46.28
CA MET A 1156 -25.58 16.70 -47.68
C MET A 1156 -26.86 16.56 -48.51
#